data_AF-A0AB38N3W6-F1
#
_entry.id   AF-A0AB38N3W6-F1
#
_cell.length_a   1.000
_cell.length_b   1.000
_cell.length_c   1.000
_cell.angle_alpha   90.00
_cell.angle_beta   90.00
_cell.angle_gamma   90.00
#
_symmetry.space_group_name_H-M   'P 1'
#
loop_
_entity.id
_entity.type
_entity.pdbx_description
1 polymer ?
#
loop_
_entity_poly.entity_id
_entity_poly.type
_entity_poly.pdbx_seq_one_letter_code
_entity_poly.pdbx_strand_id
1 'polypeptide(L)'
;MKISFIKNCLTNYDKNKGYLRVLKDETHISQLRVFYNELGGDKAGDRDLNPHELLKLVTIALGKKNWNDSQSADVFTEIFKQFGGKEAYQYLVDKNGLTAENVAFLENTVSVHSRNSQEIGGLAILLDYSSQSVPPLPLSVLSEESLLFDLVSMYNKTGCLSRLKKEGLLSKNALLLIAKCKDVEVAEQLIRLMNAQNSFNDANLLSLSKNPEALEPIFQILTSLGHKDVFPPTFCEVTTLFSFNAVTATNLKHYLQGIEQQCIKSKTTAAPEIGKKLMAHAETLANQNPGVMEKTLSVFKQREWIIADYLDYLLAIKDANLYYTVLNMAKLSVEAVYLPLILEAVKTESTHHRTIVSGVVHLKEKNALTEEHLIFILSSCPHAHTLAVALTQWPHLKDKNIPVTPGELLKHPSFAEKIVCALIELSNTAVFTEQLCRLVMSKPESAEAAQPIFQLLKRSGLCTEKMVSFLYQNNLMNPHLHKALVALDAANILTDTNIIKLSMKATYLKTIASACATLNNANASVKELNSHKSCTRLNQDIFDALIAKPLDALKLAESSGGLLSRAHSPIKDEGACEFVKIRGAARSLALLQRSGLLFGPYLEPHAKDQKKPFTLEERQALEKKSVFHIASFLGNGRLLEKAVEDHVAKEGVEGVFNGKTG
;
A
#
# COMPACT_ATOMS: atom_id res chain seq x y z
N MET A 1 37.94 41.87 38.02
CA MET A 1 39.41 41.67 37.97
C MET A 1 40.06 42.70 38.86
N LYS A 2 40.99 42.29 39.72
CA LYS A 2 41.62 43.17 40.71
C LYS A 2 42.86 43.91 40.23
N ILE A 3 43.10 45.09 40.81
CA ILE A 3 44.30 45.90 40.59
C ILE A 3 45.58 45.13 40.97
N SER A 4 45.56 44.31 42.03
CA SER A 4 46.68 43.42 42.40
C SER A 4 47.05 42.41 41.32
N PHE A 5 46.13 42.00 40.45
CA PHE A 5 46.44 41.08 39.35
C PHE A 5 47.34 41.76 38.30
N ILE A 6 47.03 43.01 37.92
CA ILE A 6 47.89 43.81 37.03
C ILE A 6 49.28 43.99 37.67
N LYS A 7 49.33 44.31 38.96
CA LYS A 7 50.59 44.43 39.72
C LYS A 7 51.42 43.15 39.65
N ASN A 8 50.79 41.99 39.85
CA ASN A 8 51.45 40.69 39.78
C ASN A 8 51.99 40.39 38.37
N CYS A 9 51.21 40.68 37.32
CA CYS A 9 51.66 40.54 35.93
C CYS A 9 52.86 41.45 35.61
N LEU A 10 52.82 42.72 36.00
CA LEU A 10 53.94 43.66 35.84
C LEU A 10 55.18 43.23 36.66
N THR A 11 54.97 42.71 37.88
CA THR A 11 56.06 42.19 38.73
C THR A 11 56.69 40.93 38.12
N ASN A 12 55.90 40.04 37.51
CA ASN A 12 56.41 38.85 36.83
C ASN A 12 57.20 39.25 35.57
N TYR A 13 56.71 40.24 34.81
CA TYR A 13 57.44 40.83 33.69
C TYR A 13 58.79 41.41 34.14
N ASP A 14 58.81 42.22 35.20
CA ASP A 14 60.04 42.86 35.69
C ASP A 14 61.08 41.87 36.19
N LYS A 15 60.66 40.71 36.71
CA LYS A 15 61.55 39.61 37.12
C LYS A 15 62.15 38.84 35.94
N ASN A 16 61.38 38.66 34.86
CA ASN A 16 61.74 37.77 33.77
C ASN A 16 62.20 38.50 32.49
N LYS A 17 62.04 39.83 32.42
CA LYS A 17 62.43 40.60 31.22
C LYS A 17 63.94 40.53 30.98
N GLY A 18 64.32 40.11 29.78
CA GLY A 18 65.73 39.99 29.40
C GLY A 18 66.49 41.32 29.51
N TYR A 19 67.79 41.24 29.81
CA TYR A 19 68.69 42.34 30.20
C TYR A 19 68.51 43.66 29.44
N LEU A 20 68.33 43.62 28.11
CA LEU A 20 68.13 44.80 27.27
C LEU A 20 66.87 45.63 27.59
N ARG A 21 65.88 45.04 28.27
CA ARG A 21 64.60 45.68 28.63
C ARG A 21 64.60 46.36 30.00
N VAL A 22 65.73 46.35 30.70
CA VAL A 22 65.93 47.13 31.94
C VAL A 22 65.97 48.64 31.62
N LEU A 23 66.43 49.01 30.42
CA LEU A 23 66.57 50.41 29.97
C LEU A 23 65.28 50.98 29.35
N LYS A 24 64.41 50.14 28.78
CA LYS A 24 63.14 50.55 28.16
C LYS A 24 62.17 49.36 28.10
N ASP A 25 60.99 49.53 28.71
CA ASP A 25 59.90 48.56 28.59
C ASP A 25 59.33 48.54 27.16
N GLU A 26 58.68 47.44 26.74
CA GLU A 26 57.89 47.42 25.50
C GLU A 26 56.74 48.42 25.59
N THR A 27 56.38 49.08 24.48
CA THR A 27 55.33 50.11 24.42
C THR A 27 54.03 49.73 25.13
N HIS A 28 53.55 48.50 24.94
CA HIS A 28 52.31 48.00 25.55
C HIS A 28 52.46 47.73 27.06
N ILE A 29 53.65 47.31 27.51
CA ILE A 29 53.95 47.17 28.94
C ILE A 29 54.11 48.55 29.60
N SER A 30 54.70 49.53 28.90
CA SER A 30 54.69 50.93 29.34
C SER A 30 53.27 51.48 29.46
N GLN A 31 52.39 51.20 28.49
CA GLN A 31 50.96 51.57 28.57
C GLN A 31 50.26 50.88 29.73
N LEU A 32 50.51 49.58 29.96
CA LEU A 32 49.97 48.83 31.10
C LEU A 32 50.47 49.39 32.44
N ARG A 33 51.73 49.82 32.54
CA ARG A 33 52.31 50.45 33.73
C ARG A 33 51.78 51.87 33.97
N VAL A 34 51.57 52.66 32.91
CA VAL A 34 50.89 53.97 33.00
C VAL A 34 49.47 53.77 33.51
N PHE A 35 48.72 52.84 32.94
CA PHE A 35 47.37 52.50 33.38
C PHE A 35 47.34 52.01 34.84
N TYR A 36 48.30 51.16 35.26
CA TYR A 36 48.44 50.77 36.66
C TYR A 36 48.69 51.95 37.61
N ASN A 37 49.48 52.94 37.19
CA ASN A 37 49.73 54.15 37.97
C ASN A 37 48.51 55.09 38.01
N GLU A 38 47.74 55.22 36.92
CA GLU A 38 46.47 55.96 36.89
C GLU A 38 45.44 55.39 37.89
N LEU A 39 45.45 54.06 38.10
CA LEU A 39 44.62 53.37 39.09
C LEU A 39 45.05 53.61 40.55
N GLY A 40 46.15 54.37 40.78
CA GLY A 40 46.74 54.66 42.09
C GLY A 40 48.03 53.88 42.40
N GLY A 41 48.46 53.00 41.51
CA GLY A 41 49.71 52.23 41.63
C GLY A 41 49.83 51.46 42.94
N ASP A 42 51.02 51.48 43.55
CA ASP A 42 51.30 50.82 44.84
C ASP A 42 50.48 51.36 46.03
N LYS A 43 49.83 52.52 45.88
CA LYS A 43 49.00 53.15 46.92
C LYS A 43 47.50 52.90 46.72
N ALA A 44 47.10 52.21 45.64
CA ALA A 44 45.72 51.83 45.41
C ALA A 44 45.26 50.76 46.41
N GLY A 45 44.04 50.90 46.93
CA GLY A 45 43.36 49.79 47.60
C GLY A 45 43.03 48.68 46.58
N ASP A 46 43.15 47.40 46.98
CA ASP A 46 42.98 46.26 46.08
C ASP A 46 41.51 45.93 45.75
N ARG A 47 40.88 46.86 45.04
CA ARG A 47 39.54 46.76 44.47
C ARG A 47 39.56 46.11 43.09
N ASP A 48 38.37 45.73 42.64
CA ASP A 48 38.13 45.40 41.25
C ASP A 48 38.13 46.64 40.35
N LEU A 49 38.51 46.41 39.10
CA LEU A 49 38.47 47.37 38.00
C LEU A 49 37.02 47.59 37.58
N ASN A 50 36.65 48.85 37.31
CA ASN A 50 35.33 49.19 36.79
C ASN A 50 35.23 48.91 35.26
N PRO A 51 34.02 48.90 34.66
CA PRO A 51 33.83 48.57 33.24
C PRO A 51 34.71 49.36 32.25
N HIS A 52 34.94 50.66 32.47
CA HIS A 52 35.79 51.47 31.60
C HIS A 52 37.28 51.20 31.81
N GLU A 53 37.69 50.88 33.04
CA GLU A 53 39.04 50.42 33.36
C GLU A 53 39.32 49.05 32.71
N LEU A 54 38.36 48.13 32.75
CA LEU A 54 38.45 46.83 32.08
C LEU A 54 38.57 46.99 30.55
N LEU A 55 37.75 47.85 29.93
CA LEU A 55 37.86 48.18 28.51
C LEU A 55 39.24 48.73 28.15
N LYS A 56 39.77 49.66 28.95
CA LYS A 56 41.09 50.25 28.73
C LYS A 56 42.20 49.19 28.83
N LEU A 57 42.10 48.28 29.80
CA LEU A 57 43.02 47.14 29.94
C LEU A 57 43.00 46.20 28.73
N VAL A 58 41.81 45.79 28.28
CA VAL A 58 41.64 44.93 27.09
C VAL A 58 42.15 45.62 25.83
N THR A 59 41.90 46.91 25.67
CA THR A 59 42.39 47.70 24.52
C THR A 59 43.93 47.76 24.49
N ILE A 60 44.58 47.96 25.64
CA ILE A 60 46.05 47.90 25.76
C ILE A 60 46.58 46.51 25.41
N ALA A 61 45.91 45.45 25.87
CA ALA A 61 46.31 44.06 25.63
C ALA A 61 46.14 43.63 24.15
N LEU A 62 45.04 44.01 23.50
CA LEU A 62 44.80 43.78 22.06
C LEU A 62 45.75 44.60 21.17
N GLY A 63 46.24 45.75 21.63
CA GLY A 63 47.20 46.57 20.88
C GLY A 63 48.49 45.83 20.51
N LYS A 64 48.87 44.79 21.27
CA LYS A 64 50.05 43.97 20.98
C LYS A 64 49.86 43.17 19.69
N LYS A 65 50.65 43.51 18.66
CA LYS A 65 50.61 42.83 17.36
C LYS A 65 51.40 41.51 17.31
N ASN A 66 52.51 41.41 18.03
CA ASN A 66 53.43 40.27 17.96
C ASN A 66 53.27 39.35 19.18
N TRP A 67 52.80 38.12 18.95
CA TRP A 67 52.53 37.09 19.96
C TRP A 67 53.52 35.92 19.84
N ASN A 68 54.79 36.21 20.08
CA ASN A 68 55.89 35.23 20.19
C ASN A 68 56.22 34.96 21.67
N ASP A 69 57.22 34.11 21.95
CA ASP A 69 57.70 33.72 23.29
C ASP A 69 58.40 34.87 24.09
N SER A 70 57.95 36.11 23.91
CA SER A 70 58.39 37.25 24.68
C SER A 70 57.63 37.33 26.01
N GLN A 71 58.31 37.72 27.08
CA GLN A 71 57.67 37.90 28.41
C GLN A 71 56.50 38.90 28.40
N SER A 72 56.45 39.82 27.44
CA SER A 72 55.27 40.69 27.25
C SER A 72 54.06 39.94 26.67
N ALA A 73 54.28 38.93 25.81
CA ALA A 73 53.20 38.07 25.32
C ALA A 73 52.70 37.19 26.46
N ASP A 74 53.60 36.61 27.27
CA ASP A 74 53.20 35.87 28.47
C ASP A 74 52.32 36.70 29.41
N VAL A 75 52.68 37.96 29.65
CA VAL A 75 51.87 38.91 30.44
C VAL A 75 50.48 39.10 29.86
N PHE A 76 50.36 39.43 28.57
CA PHE A 76 49.05 39.68 27.96
C PHE A 76 48.25 38.39 27.75
N THR A 77 48.89 37.25 27.54
CA THR A 77 48.28 35.93 27.54
C THR A 77 47.71 35.60 28.92
N GLU A 78 48.46 35.86 30.00
CA GLU A 78 47.99 35.63 31.37
C GLU A 78 46.84 36.57 31.78
N ILE A 79 46.86 37.82 31.27
CA ILE A 79 45.72 38.73 31.34
C ILE A 79 44.52 38.14 30.57
N PHE A 80 44.69 37.72 29.31
CA PHE A 80 43.61 37.15 28.52
C PHE A 80 43.07 35.83 29.06
N LYS A 81 43.85 35.01 29.79
CA LYS A 81 43.35 33.83 30.50
C LYS A 81 42.30 34.19 31.54
N GLN A 82 42.48 35.27 32.30
CA GLN A 82 41.46 35.76 33.24
C GLN A 82 40.23 36.32 32.53
N PHE A 83 40.39 36.80 31.31
CA PHE A 83 39.32 37.31 30.44
C PHE A 83 38.66 36.25 29.54
N GLY A 84 39.12 34.99 29.54
CA GLY A 84 38.51 33.85 28.83
C GLY A 84 39.07 33.57 27.43
N GLY A 85 40.20 34.16 27.06
CA GLY A 85 40.80 34.08 25.73
C GLY A 85 40.97 35.47 25.09
N LYS A 86 41.84 35.57 24.10
CA LYS A 86 42.06 36.82 23.33
C LYS A 86 41.06 36.94 22.18
N GLU A 87 40.72 35.79 21.61
CA GLU A 87 39.94 35.58 20.39
C GLU A 87 38.57 36.23 20.51
N ALA A 88 37.92 36.04 21.66
CA ALA A 88 36.71 36.71 22.11
C ALA A 88 36.72 38.23 21.91
N TYR A 89 37.80 38.91 22.33
CA TYR A 89 37.88 40.38 22.30
C TYR A 89 38.43 40.90 20.98
N GLN A 90 39.29 40.13 20.30
CA GLN A 90 39.66 40.42 18.92
C GLN A 90 38.42 40.43 18.03
N TYR A 91 37.54 39.44 18.21
CA TYR A 91 36.26 39.36 17.52
C TYR A 91 35.35 40.57 17.80
N LEU A 92 35.28 41.02 19.06
CA LEU A 92 34.56 42.27 19.42
C LEU A 92 35.17 43.51 18.74
N VAL A 93 36.49 43.59 18.56
CA VAL A 93 37.13 44.67 17.77
C VAL A 93 36.73 44.57 16.30
N ASP A 94 36.83 43.39 15.70
CA ASP A 94 36.57 43.16 14.27
C ASP A 94 35.10 43.43 13.87
N LYS A 95 34.19 43.48 14.86
CA LYS A 95 32.76 43.81 14.69
C LYS A 95 32.34 45.17 15.27
N ASN A 96 33.29 46.04 15.66
CA ASN A 96 33.02 47.34 16.32
C ASN A 96 32.19 47.23 17.62
N GLY A 97 32.23 46.08 18.29
CA GLY A 97 31.46 45.75 19.49
C GLY A 97 32.22 45.83 20.83
N LEU A 98 33.50 46.24 20.82
CA LEU A 98 34.31 46.35 22.03
C LEU A 98 33.90 47.57 22.89
N THR A 99 32.88 47.38 23.73
CA THR A 99 32.34 48.39 24.67
C THR A 99 32.66 48.03 26.12
N ALA A 100 32.56 49.01 27.02
CA ALA A 100 32.81 48.81 28.46
C ALA A 100 31.83 47.80 29.09
N GLU A 101 30.58 47.82 28.66
CA GLU A 101 29.53 46.90 29.10
C GLU A 101 29.84 45.46 28.67
N ASN A 102 30.20 45.25 27.39
CA ASN A 102 30.53 43.92 26.86
C ASN A 102 31.79 43.33 27.52
N VAL A 103 32.81 44.16 27.77
CA VAL A 103 34.03 43.70 28.45
C VAL A 103 33.77 43.37 29.93
N ALA A 104 32.96 44.18 30.62
CA ALA A 104 32.59 43.92 32.02
C ALA A 104 31.70 42.68 32.18
N PHE A 105 30.75 42.48 31.26
CA PHE A 105 29.94 41.26 31.18
C PHE A 105 30.85 40.03 31.06
N LEU A 106 31.81 40.05 30.14
CA LEU A 106 32.69 38.91 29.90
C LEU A 106 33.64 38.59 31.05
N GLU A 107 34.21 39.61 31.68
CA GLU A 107 35.07 39.40 32.84
C GLU A 107 34.27 38.82 34.02
N ASN A 108 33.03 39.26 34.22
CA ASN A 108 32.12 38.70 35.21
C ASN A 108 31.76 37.23 34.89
N THR A 109 31.37 36.94 33.64
CA THR A 109 31.07 35.56 33.22
C THR A 109 32.28 34.64 33.40
N VAL A 110 33.47 35.03 32.95
CA VAL A 110 34.67 34.17 33.04
C VAL A 110 35.14 33.99 34.48
N SER A 111 35.10 35.04 35.30
CA SER A 111 35.50 34.95 36.72
C SER A 111 34.57 34.05 37.55
N VAL A 112 33.26 34.03 37.24
CA VAL A 112 32.28 33.12 37.86
C VAL A 112 32.45 31.65 37.42
N HIS A 113 32.96 31.41 36.20
CA HIS A 113 33.10 30.06 35.62
C HIS A 113 34.46 29.38 35.86
N SER A 114 35.48 30.13 36.28
CA SER A 114 36.78 29.65 36.79
C SER A 114 37.69 28.84 35.84
N ARG A 115 38.68 29.56 35.30
CA ARG A 115 40.05 29.14 34.96
C ARG A 115 40.34 28.14 33.82
N ASN A 116 39.44 27.28 33.36
CA ASN A 116 39.83 26.20 32.43
C ASN A 116 38.89 25.96 31.21
N SER A 117 38.26 27.00 30.64
CA SER A 117 37.58 26.85 29.34
C SER A 117 37.44 28.16 28.55
N GLN A 118 38.34 28.37 27.58
CA GLN A 118 38.15 29.38 26.52
C GLN A 118 36.84 29.13 25.73
N GLU A 119 36.47 27.85 25.63
CA GLU A 119 35.25 27.36 24.96
C GLU A 119 33.96 27.98 25.49
N ILE A 120 33.83 28.12 26.81
CA ILE A 120 32.59 28.57 27.46
C ILE A 120 32.43 30.08 27.36
N GLY A 121 33.53 30.84 27.44
CA GLY A 121 33.52 32.28 27.15
C GLY A 121 33.07 32.55 25.72
N GLY A 122 33.64 31.84 24.73
CA GLY A 122 33.25 31.93 23.32
C GLY A 122 31.77 31.63 23.08
N LEU A 123 31.26 30.51 23.61
CA LEU A 123 29.84 30.17 23.47
C LEU A 123 28.92 31.15 24.20
N ALA A 124 29.28 31.61 25.40
CA ALA A 124 28.49 32.61 26.14
C ALA A 124 28.39 33.95 25.39
N ILE A 125 29.49 34.42 24.77
CA ILE A 125 29.46 35.59 23.87
C ILE A 125 28.48 35.37 22.74
N LEU A 126 28.59 34.27 22.00
CA LEU A 126 27.77 34.03 20.82
C LEU A 126 26.28 33.92 21.19
N LEU A 127 25.97 33.28 22.32
CA LEU A 127 24.62 33.22 22.88
C LEU A 127 24.10 34.62 23.25
N ASP A 128 24.89 35.46 23.93
CA ASP A 128 24.46 36.79 24.36
C ASP A 128 24.38 37.80 23.19
N TYR A 129 25.41 37.88 22.34
CA TYR A 129 25.44 38.77 21.15
C TYR A 129 24.33 38.48 20.15
N SER A 130 23.92 37.21 20.01
CA SER A 130 22.80 36.82 19.15
C SER A 130 21.45 37.41 19.59
N SER A 131 21.37 37.88 20.84
CA SER A 131 20.18 38.49 21.44
C SER A 131 20.17 40.02 21.37
N GLN A 132 21.31 40.67 21.17
CA GLN A 132 21.47 42.13 21.27
C GLN A 132 21.68 42.86 19.92
N SER A 133 21.95 42.15 18.82
CA SER A 133 22.41 42.77 17.56
C SER A 133 21.52 42.52 16.33
N VAL A 134 21.35 43.58 15.52
CA VAL A 134 20.84 43.53 14.13
C VAL A 134 21.93 44.10 13.22
N PRO A 135 22.40 43.39 12.18
CA PRO A 135 22.04 42.03 11.80
C PRO A 135 22.72 40.97 12.70
N PRO A 136 22.07 39.83 12.97
CA PRO A 136 22.61 38.79 13.83
C PRO A 136 23.64 37.90 13.12
N LEU A 137 24.48 37.26 13.92
CA LEU A 137 25.63 36.48 13.46
C LEU A 137 25.30 35.04 13.03
N PRO A 138 25.80 34.56 11.87
CA PRO A 138 25.72 33.16 11.49
C PRO A 138 26.73 32.30 12.24
N LEU A 139 26.31 31.09 12.63
CA LEU A 139 27.14 30.09 13.31
C LEU A 139 28.32 29.54 12.48
N SER A 140 28.41 29.84 11.18
CA SER A 140 29.52 29.43 10.31
C SER A 140 30.90 29.98 10.75
N VAL A 141 30.93 30.92 11.70
CA VAL A 141 32.16 31.39 12.37
C VAL A 141 32.76 30.31 13.29
N LEU A 142 31.97 29.31 13.72
CA LEU A 142 32.47 28.12 14.43
C LEU A 142 33.04 27.04 13.51
N SER A 143 32.80 27.16 12.19
CA SER A 143 33.22 26.18 11.18
C SER A 143 34.61 26.47 10.60
N GLU A 144 35.23 27.61 10.91
CA GLU A 144 36.61 27.90 10.50
C GLU A 144 37.59 27.09 11.37
N GLU A 145 38.58 26.43 10.75
CA GLU A 145 39.48 25.44 11.41
C GLU A 145 40.25 25.99 12.63
N SER A 146 40.43 27.31 12.72
CA SER A 146 41.04 27.99 13.88
C SER A 146 40.11 28.22 15.08
N LEU A 147 38.81 27.93 14.95
CA LEU A 147 37.75 28.14 15.95
C LEU A 147 36.92 26.87 16.17
N LEU A 148 37.52 25.68 16.00
CA LEU A 148 36.84 24.41 16.16
C LEU A 148 36.60 24.10 17.66
N PHE A 149 35.54 24.71 18.21
CA PHE A 149 35.07 24.45 19.57
C PHE A 149 34.58 23.00 19.66
N ASP A 150 35.28 22.16 20.43
CA ASP A 150 34.87 20.79 20.65
C ASP A 150 33.64 20.71 21.59
N LEU A 151 32.46 20.89 20.99
CA LEU A 151 31.15 20.73 21.64
C LEU A 151 30.95 19.32 22.20
N VAL A 152 31.66 18.31 21.68
CA VAL A 152 31.63 16.93 22.20
C VAL A 152 32.42 16.83 23.51
N SER A 153 33.56 17.51 23.65
CA SER A 153 34.30 17.61 24.92
C SER A 153 33.48 18.27 26.03
N MET A 154 32.59 19.19 25.68
CA MET A 154 31.71 19.89 26.63
C MET A 154 30.59 19.01 27.19
N TYR A 155 30.19 17.93 26.50
CA TYR A 155 29.18 16.99 26.97
C TYR A 155 29.53 16.38 28.35
N ASN A 156 30.83 16.18 28.60
CA ASN A 156 31.35 15.63 29.86
C ASN A 156 31.50 16.70 30.97
N LYS A 157 31.30 17.99 30.69
CA LYS A 157 31.48 19.12 31.63
C LYS A 157 30.14 19.55 32.27
N THR A 158 29.39 18.58 32.82
CA THR A 158 28.00 18.75 33.32
C THR A 158 27.81 19.88 34.33
N GLY A 159 28.79 20.14 35.21
CA GLY A 159 28.78 21.23 36.19
C GLY A 159 28.84 22.64 35.59
N CYS A 160 29.26 22.77 34.33
CA CYS A 160 29.28 24.02 33.57
C CYS A 160 27.99 24.21 32.77
N LEU A 161 27.52 23.16 32.09
CA LEU A 161 26.25 23.16 31.34
C LEU A 161 25.05 23.54 32.23
N SER A 162 25.02 23.00 33.45
CA SER A 162 23.99 23.32 34.45
C SER A 162 24.08 24.74 35.02
N ARG A 163 25.19 25.47 34.81
CA ARG A 163 25.34 26.91 35.14
C ARG A 163 24.91 27.80 33.97
N LEU A 164 25.30 27.48 32.74
CA LEU A 164 24.78 28.16 31.54
C LEU A 164 23.24 28.07 31.44
N LYS A 165 22.64 27.00 31.99
CA LYS A 165 21.19 26.90 32.20
C LYS A 165 20.67 27.89 33.26
N LYS A 166 21.33 28.00 34.43
CA LYS A 166 20.94 28.91 35.52
C LYS A 166 21.05 30.39 35.15
N GLU A 167 22.04 30.74 34.33
CA GLU A 167 22.22 32.10 33.79
C GLU A 167 21.32 32.40 32.58
N GLY A 168 20.49 31.45 32.15
CA GLY A 168 19.52 31.66 31.07
C GLY A 168 20.13 31.68 29.67
N LEU A 169 21.40 31.31 29.48
CA LEU A 169 22.04 31.28 28.16
C LEU A 169 21.61 30.04 27.35
N LEU A 170 21.49 28.87 28.00
CA LEU A 170 20.83 27.69 27.44
C LEU A 170 19.30 27.82 27.56
N SER A 171 18.75 28.86 26.94
CA SER A 171 17.30 29.13 26.88
C SER A 171 16.87 29.60 25.48
N LYS A 172 16.07 30.67 25.40
CA LYS A 172 15.70 31.40 24.18
C LYS A 172 16.88 31.67 23.25
N ASN A 173 18.00 32.14 23.80
CA ASN A 173 19.11 32.67 23.02
C ASN A 173 19.81 31.57 22.21
N ALA A 174 20.01 30.40 22.81
CA ALA A 174 20.53 29.22 22.11
C ALA A 174 19.61 28.78 20.96
N LEU A 175 18.30 28.87 21.13
CA LEU A 175 17.34 28.54 20.07
C LEU A 175 17.33 29.58 18.94
N LEU A 176 17.40 30.88 19.26
CA LEU A 176 17.59 31.95 18.26
C LEU A 176 18.88 31.81 17.45
N LEU A 177 19.90 31.14 18.02
CA LEU A 177 21.16 30.84 17.37
C LEU A 177 21.05 29.61 16.45
N ILE A 178 20.41 28.52 16.93
CA ILE A 178 20.05 27.33 16.11
C ILE A 178 19.28 27.75 14.85
N ALA A 179 18.29 28.65 15.00
CA ALA A 179 17.49 29.18 13.91
C ALA A 179 18.26 29.89 12.80
N LYS A 180 19.41 30.49 13.14
CA LYS A 180 20.23 31.31 12.24
C LYS A 180 21.46 30.53 11.75
N CYS A 181 21.56 29.26 12.11
CA CYS A 181 22.62 28.40 11.65
C CYS A 181 22.43 28.04 10.18
N LYS A 182 23.52 28.10 9.40
CA LYS A 182 23.58 27.53 8.04
C LYS A 182 24.20 26.13 8.02
N ASP A 183 24.77 25.71 9.14
CA ASP A 183 25.48 24.44 9.35
C ASP A 183 24.60 23.51 10.19
N VAL A 184 24.06 22.46 9.56
CA VAL A 184 23.05 21.60 10.19
C VAL A 184 23.65 20.76 11.33
N GLU A 185 24.92 20.35 11.22
CA GLU A 185 25.57 19.51 12.24
C GLU A 185 25.82 20.31 13.53
N VAL A 186 26.28 21.56 13.40
CA VAL A 186 26.48 22.46 14.55
C VAL A 186 25.14 22.82 15.22
N ALA A 187 24.09 23.03 14.42
CA ALA A 187 22.74 23.26 14.94
C ALA A 187 22.21 22.05 15.72
N GLU A 188 22.42 20.84 15.22
CA GLU A 188 22.01 19.59 15.87
C GLU A 188 22.77 19.35 17.19
N GLN A 189 24.09 19.54 17.19
CA GLN A 189 24.92 19.40 18.40
C GLN A 189 24.45 20.36 19.52
N LEU A 190 24.06 21.59 19.17
CA LEU A 190 23.52 22.55 20.12
C LEU A 190 22.12 22.15 20.64
N ILE A 191 21.25 21.60 19.79
CA ILE A 191 19.96 21.01 20.21
C ILE A 191 20.19 19.85 21.20
N ARG A 192 21.12 18.93 20.90
CA ARG A 192 21.46 17.79 21.77
C ARG A 192 22.01 18.26 23.12
N LEU A 193 22.87 19.28 23.14
CA LEU A 193 23.43 19.89 24.35
C LEU A 193 22.36 20.60 25.20
N MET A 194 21.40 21.28 24.56
CA MET A 194 20.24 21.83 25.25
C MET A 194 19.32 20.73 25.82
N ASN A 195 19.12 19.62 25.09
CA ASN A 195 18.28 18.51 25.55
C ASN A 195 18.89 17.78 26.74
N ALA A 196 20.20 17.52 26.72
CA ALA A 196 20.95 16.89 27.82
C ALA A 196 20.91 17.66 29.16
N GLN A 197 20.44 18.92 29.15
CA GLN A 197 20.22 19.73 30.35
C GLN A 197 18.73 19.96 30.68
N ASN A 198 17.78 19.30 30.00
CA ASN A 198 16.35 19.61 30.04
C ASN A 198 16.09 21.11 29.79
N SER A 199 16.80 21.69 28.82
CA SER A 199 16.67 23.09 28.37
C SER A 199 16.08 23.18 26.96
N PHE A 200 16.16 22.12 26.16
CA PHE A 200 15.33 21.96 24.95
C PHE A 200 13.94 21.49 25.39
N ASN A 201 13.11 22.43 25.83
CA ASN A 201 11.81 22.16 26.45
C ASN A 201 10.78 23.20 26.02
N ASP A 202 9.51 22.93 26.32
CA ASP A 202 8.38 23.76 25.89
C ASP A 202 8.49 25.21 26.39
N ALA A 203 8.96 25.44 27.62
CA ALA A 203 9.10 26.79 28.17
C ALA A 203 10.11 27.65 27.38
N ASN A 204 11.24 27.06 26.98
CA ASN A 204 12.24 27.75 26.17
C ASN A 204 11.80 27.87 24.70
N LEU A 205 11.12 26.87 24.14
CA LEU A 205 10.55 26.93 22.79
C LEU A 205 9.42 27.98 22.69
N LEU A 206 8.60 28.15 23.73
CA LEU A 206 7.57 29.19 23.83
C LEU A 206 8.16 30.61 23.90
N SER A 207 9.34 30.77 24.50
CA SER A 207 10.00 32.08 24.64
C SER A 207 10.37 32.74 23.29
N LEU A 208 10.45 31.95 22.22
CA LEU A 208 10.72 32.36 20.84
C LEU A 208 9.52 32.97 20.12
N SER A 209 8.31 32.88 20.69
CA SER A 209 7.05 33.40 20.11
C SER A 209 7.11 34.85 19.60
N LYS A 210 8.03 35.68 20.10
CA LYS A 210 8.25 37.06 19.62
C LYS A 210 9.07 37.17 18.32
N ASN A 211 9.69 36.08 17.86
CA ASN A 211 10.53 36.00 16.66
C ASN A 211 10.13 34.75 15.82
N PRO A 212 8.93 34.68 15.21
CA PRO A 212 8.44 33.47 14.54
C PRO A 212 9.28 33.04 13.32
N GLU A 213 9.96 33.97 12.64
CA GLU A 213 10.91 33.66 11.56
C GLU A 213 12.12 32.82 12.01
N ALA A 214 12.41 32.78 13.33
CA ALA A 214 13.40 31.88 13.90
C ALA A 214 12.82 30.48 14.17
N LEU A 215 11.50 30.36 14.30
CA LEU A 215 10.85 29.06 14.41
C LEU A 215 10.86 28.34 13.07
N GLU A 216 10.69 29.02 11.93
CA GLU A 216 10.64 28.33 10.63
C GLU A 216 11.91 27.53 10.28
N PRO A 217 13.16 27.97 10.55
CA PRO A 217 14.35 27.12 10.37
C PRO A 217 14.55 26.09 11.49
N ILE A 218 14.26 26.45 12.76
CA ILE A 218 14.22 25.46 13.85
C ILE A 218 13.20 24.39 13.53
N PHE A 219 12.15 24.71 12.79
CA PHE A 219 11.12 23.82 12.27
C PHE A 219 11.30 23.49 10.79
N GLN A 220 12.37 23.83 10.10
CA GLN A 220 12.78 23.11 8.89
C GLN A 220 13.77 22.02 9.30
N ILE A 221 14.54 22.25 10.37
CA ILE A 221 15.27 21.24 11.13
C ILE A 221 14.29 20.34 11.90
N LEU A 222 13.39 20.90 12.70
CA LEU A 222 12.28 20.21 13.35
C LEU A 222 11.10 19.92 12.39
N THR A 223 11.22 20.08 11.05
CA THR A 223 10.27 19.49 10.04
C THR A 223 10.87 18.64 8.93
N SER A 224 12.20 18.57 8.89
CA SER A 224 12.81 17.25 8.96
C SER A 224 12.43 16.46 10.26
N LEU A 225 11.62 17.01 11.19
CA LEU A 225 11.03 16.36 12.39
C LEU A 225 9.53 16.74 12.82
N GLY A 226 8.63 17.37 11.99
CA GLY A 226 7.25 17.98 12.25
C GLY A 226 6.94 19.55 12.36
N HIS A 227 6.15 20.21 11.43
CA HIS A 227 5.89 21.72 11.34
C HIS A 227 4.64 22.24 12.12
N LYS A 228 4.46 23.58 12.26
CA LYS A 228 3.66 24.22 13.33
C LYS A 228 2.40 25.09 13.06
N ASP A 229 2.23 25.83 11.96
CA ASP A 229 1.08 26.77 11.89
C ASP A 229 -0.28 26.09 11.67
N VAL A 230 -0.26 24.87 11.13
CA VAL A 230 -1.46 24.10 10.82
C VAL A 230 -1.78 23.05 11.90
N PHE A 231 -0.82 22.80 12.79
CA PHE A 231 -0.85 21.74 13.78
C PHE A 231 -0.71 22.32 15.19
N PRO A 232 -1.66 22.07 16.11
CA PRO A 232 -1.62 22.65 17.45
C PRO A 232 -0.37 22.22 18.23
N PRO A 233 0.09 22.99 19.25
CA PRO A 233 1.30 22.67 20.01
C PRO A 233 1.31 21.29 20.68
N THR A 234 0.13 20.68 20.88
CA THR A 234 -0.08 19.35 21.47
C THR A 234 -0.37 18.26 20.43
N PHE A 235 -0.21 18.54 19.13
CA PHE A 235 -0.56 17.63 18.04
C PHE A 235 0.20 16.29 18.11
N CYS A 236 1.50 16.35 18.36
CA CYS A 236 2.31 15.21 18.78
C CYS A 236 3.18 15.63 19.97
N GLU A 237 3.34 14.76 20.98
CA GLU A 237 4.40 14.97 21.97
C GLU A 237 5.75 14.82 21.26
N VAL A 238 6.62 15.84 21.37
CA VAL A 238 7.89 15.89 20.63
C VAL A 238 8.76 14.65 20.92
N THR A 239 8.69 14.13 22.15
CA THR A 239 9.29 12.84 22.58
C THR A 239 8.86 11.62 21.77
N THR A 240 7.63 11.58 21.26
CA THR A 240 7.09 10.44 20.51
C THR A 240 7.48 10.46 19.02
N LEU A 241 7.79 11.63 18.46
CA LEU A 241 8.24 11.79 17.06
C LEU A 241 9.62 11.17 16.77
N PHE A 242 10.41 10.87 17.81
CA PHE A 242 11.79 10.38 17.68
C PHE A 242 11.96 8.86 17.58
N SER A 243 10.88 8.05 17.62
CA SER A 243 10.96 6.57 17.58
C SER A 243 10.92 5.97 16.16
N PHE A 244 10.85 6.81 15.13
CA PHE A 244 10.53 6.39 13.77
C PHE A 244 11.73 6.00 12.90
N ASN A 245 11.54 4.96 12.07
CA ASN A 245 12.44 4.67 10.97
C ASN A 245 12.17 5.62 9.78
N ALA A 246 13.08 5.66 8.81
CA ALA A 246 13.01 6.58 7.67
C ALA A 246 11.73 6.42 6.81
N VAL A 247 11.18 5.20 6.70
CA VAL A 247 9.92 4.95 5.95
C VAL A 247 8.74 5.54 6.73
N THR A 248 8.65 5.28 8.03
CA THR A 248 7.62 5.84 8.91
C THR A 248 7.66 7.37 8.92
N ALA A 249 8.86 7.98 9.02
CA ALA A 249 9.02 9.43 8.96
C ALA A 249 8.59 10.02 7.60
N THR A 250 8.89 9.33 6.49
CA THR A 250 8.48 9.74 5.14
C THR A 250 6.96 9.65 4.97
N ASN A 251 6.34 8.55 5.41
CA ASN A 251 4.88 8.38 5.33
C ASN A 251 4.15 9.38 6.23
N LEU A 252 4.62 9.57 7.47
CA LEU A 252 4.11 10.61 8.37
C LEU A 252 4.18 11.98 7.70
N LYS A 253 5.34 12.35 7.13
CA LYS A 253 5.50 13.61 6.37
C LYS A 253 4.47 13.75 5.24
N HIS A 254 4.20 12.71 4.47
CA HIS A 254 3.16 12.75 3.43
C HIS A 254 1.76 13.01 4.01
N TYR A 255 1.37 12.34 5.11
CA TYR A 255 0.10 12.59 5.79
C TYR A 255 0.02 14.02 6.34
N LEU A 256 1.08 14.50 7.00
CA LEU A 256 1.17 15.87 7.51
C LEU A 256 1.00 16.87 6.37
N GLN A 257 1.79 16.78 5.30
CA GLN A 257 1.69 17.69 4.14
C GLN A 257 0.31 17.65 3.47
N GLY A 258 -0.35 16.50 3.43
CA GLY A 258 -1.71 16.36 2.91
C GLY A 258 -2.75 17.10 3.78
N ILE A 259 -2.73 16.84 5.09
CA ILE A 259 -3.63 17.49 6.06
C ILE A 259 -3.35 19.00 6.12
N GLU A 260 -2.07 19.38 6.11
CA GLU A 260 -1.60 20.76 6.14
C GLU A 260 -2.23 21.60 5.03
N GLN A 261 -2.14 21.12 3.79
CA GLN A 261 -2.67 21.80 2.61
C GLN A 261 -4.20 21.91 2.63
N GLN A 262 -4.90 20.95 3.24
CA GLN A 262 -6.36 20.99 3.38
C GLN A 262 -6.77 22.02 4.42
N CYS A 263 -6.16 21.99 5.59
CA CYS A 263 -6.38 22.96 6.67
C CYS A 263 -6.06 24.41 6.25
N ILE A 264 -4.97 24.65 5.51
CA ILE A 264 -4.68 25.96 4.90
C ILE A 264 -5.82 26.40 3.98
N LYS A 265 -6.33 25.51 3.13
CA LYS A 265 -7.41 25.80 2.18
C LYS A 265 -8.74 26.12 2.88
N SER A 266 -9.09 25.37 3.94
CA SER A 266 -10.29 25.59 4.73
C SER A 266 -10.16 26.70 5.79
N LYS A 267 -8.95 27.25 6.00
CA LYS A 267 -8.61 28.19 7.09
C LYS A 267 -8.92 27.60 8.48
N THR A 268 -8.64 26.33 8.67
CA THR A 268 -8.81 25.61 9.93
C THR A 268 -7.47 25.03 10.41
N THR A 269 -7.41 24.63 11.68
CA THR A 269 -6.26 23.90 12.26
C THR A 269 -6.61 22.42 12.40
N ALA A 270 -5.64 21.52 12.29
CA ALA A 270 -5.85 20.11 12.57
C ALA A 270 -6.16 19.88 14.07
N ALA A 271 -7.04 18.92 14.39
CA ALA A 271 -7.30 18.54 15.78
C ALA A 271 -6.09 17.78 16.39
N PRO A 272 -5.75 17.97 17.68
CA PRO A 272 -4.61 17.27 18.30
C PRO A 272 -4.70 15.74 18.24
N GLU A 273 -5.92 15.19 18.33
CA GLU A 273 -6.16 13.74 18.29
C GLU A 273 -5.76 13.08 16.96
N ILE A 274 -5.72 13.85 15.85
CA ILE A 274 -5.25 13.37 14.54
C ILE A 274 -3.78 12.96 14.61
N GLY A 275 -2.94 13.77 15.27
CA GLY A 275 -1.52 13.47 15.44
C GLY A 275 -1.35 12.21 16.28
N LYS A 276 -1.93 12.16 17.49
CA LYS A 276 -1.95 10.95 18.33
C LYS A 276 -2.40 9.69 17.59
N LYS A 277 -3.41 9.79 16.71
CA LYS A 277 -3.95 8.69 15.91
C LYS A 277 -2.98 8.20 14.83
N LEU A 278 -2.26 9.11 14.17
CA LEU A 278 -1.14 8.75 13.28
C LEU A 278 -0.01 8.07 14.07
N MET A 279 0.37 8.62 15.22
CA MET A 279 1.40 8.05 16.10
C MET A 279 1.05 6.64 16.60
N ALA A 280 -0.23 6.39 16.92
CA ALA A 280 -0.72 5.08 17.35
C ALA A 280 -0.61 3.99 16.26
N HIS A 281 -0.52 4.37 14.99
CA HIS A 281 -0.36 3.46 13.84
C HIS A 281 1.06 3.47 13.27
N ALA A 282 2.07 3.74 14.12
CA ALA A 282 3.50 3.74 13.78
C ALA A 282 3.95 2.51 12.97
N GLU A 283 3.50 1.32 13.34
CA GLU A 283 3.83 0.06 12.66
C GLU A 283 3.17 -0.05 11.29
N THR A 284 1.92 0.40 11.13
CA THR A 284 1.31 0.53 9.79
C THR A 284 2.14 1.48 8.93
N LEU A 285 2.42 2.68 9.43
CA LEU A 285 3.20 3.70 8.72
C LEU A 285 4.63 3.22 8.35
N ALA A 286 5.21 2.28 9.09
CA ALA A 286 6.48 1.64 8.74
C ALA A 286 6.37 0.67 7.54
N ASN A 287 5.21 0.03 7.38
CA ASN A 287 4.95 -1.00 6.37
C ASN A 287 4.33 -0.45 5.07
N GLN A 288 3.84 0.80 5.06
CA GLN A 288 3.25 1.42 3.86
C GLN A 288 4.31 1.86 2.86
N ASN A 289 4.04 1.66 1.56
CA ASN A 289 4.88 2.11 0.46
C ASN A 289 4.74 3.64 0.23
N PRO A 290 5.80 4.45 0.40
CA PRO A 290 5.67 5.91 0.33
C PRO A 290 5.19 6.44 -1.02
N GLY A 291 5.60 5.81 -2.13
CA GLY A 291 5.18 6.22 -3.47
C GLY A 291 3.75 5.81 -3.83
N VAL A 292 3.13 4.91 -3.08
CA VAL A 292 1.70 4.59 -3.19
C VAL A 292 0.89 5.53 -2.27
N MET A 293 1.41 5.84 -1.08
CA MET A 293 0.78 6.77 -0.16
C MET A 293 0.72 8.19 -0.71
N GLU A 294 1.85 8.73 -1.20
CA GLU A 294 1.91 10.05 -1.85
C GLU A 294 0.85 10.19 -2.95
N LYS A 295 0.75 9.20 -3.84
CA LYS A 295 -0.26 9.18 -4.91
C LYS A 295 -1.68 9.12 -4.36
N THR A 296 -1.92 8.31 -3.33
CA THR A 296 -3.24 8.21 -2.68
C THR A 296 -3.65 9.56 -2.09
N LEU A 297 -2.79 10.21 -1.31
CA LEU A 297 -3.06 11.52 -0.71
C LEU A 297 -3.19 12.63 -1.77
N SER A 298 -2.45 12.55 -2.89
CA SER A 298 -2.62 13.46 -4.03
C SER A 298 -4.02 13.37 -4.65
N VAL A 299 -4.65 12.19 -4.65
CA VAL A 299 -6.03 12.00 -5.12
C VAL A 299 -7.04 12.58 -4.12
N PHE A 300 -6.84 12.40 -2.81
CA PHE A 300 -7.66 13.07 -1.79
C PHE A 300 -7.60 14.60 -1.92
N LYS A 301 -6.42 15.16 -2.18
CA LYS A 301 -6.24 16.59 -2.47
C LYS A 301 -6.99 17.03 -3.72
N GLN A 302 -6.90 16.28 -4.83
CA GLN A 302 -7.60 16.59 -6.08
C GLN A 302 -9.12 16.53 -5.95
N ARG A 303 -9.64 15.66 -5.06
CA ARG A 303 -11.08 15.47 -4.84
C ARG A 303 -11.65 16.19 -3.63
N GLU A 304 -10.82 16.98 -2.95
CA GLU A 304 -11.20 17.76 -1.76
C GLU A 304 -11.74 16.89 -0.60
N TRP A 305 -11.39 15.61 -0.58
CA TRP A 305 -11.76 14.68 0.48
C TRP A 305 -10.85 14.91 1.69
N ILE A 306 -11.42 15.28 2.84
CA ILE A 306 -10.69 15.68 4.04
C ILE A 306 -9.97 14.46 4.63
N ILE A 307 -8.63 14.40 4.51
CA ILE A 307 -7.79 13.25 4.87
C ILE A 307 -8.02 12.82 6.32
N ALA A 308 -8.18 13.80 7.23
CA ALA A 308 -8.43 13.58 8.65
C ALA A 308 -9.65 12.67 8.93
N ASP A 309 -10.74 12.87 8.18
CA ASP A 309 -12.01 12.16 8.37
C ASP A 309 -11.90 10.68 7.95
N TYR A 310 -10.91 10.34 7.10
CA TYR A 310 -10.72 9.00 6.55
C TYR A 310 -9.52 8.25 7.13
N LEU A 311 -8.84 8.79 8.16
CA LEU A 311 -7.59 8.20 8.68
C LEU A 311 -7.71 6.73 9.11
N ASP A 312 -8.83 6.31 9.71
CA ASP A 312 -9.03 4.89 10.07
C ASP A 312 -8.96 3.96 8.85
N TYR A 313 -9.48 4.41 7.70
CA TYR A 313 -9.43 3.65 6.45
C TYR A 313 -8.05 3.68 5.82
N LEU A 314 -7.42 4.86 5.81
CA LEU A 314 -6.10 5.08 5.23
C LEU A 314 -4.99 4.30 5.97
N LEU A 315 -5.19 4.01 7.26
CA LEU A 315 -4.27 3.26 8.12
C LEU A 315 -4.64 1.78 8.30
N ALA A 316 -5.86 1.36 7.93
CA ALA A 316 -6.27 -0.06 8.02
C ALA A 316 -6.22 -0.82 6.68
N ILE A 317 -6.40 -0.12 5.55
CA ILE A 317 -6.45 -0.76 4.22
C ILE A 317 -5.03 -0.89 3.64
N LYS A 318 -4.66 -2.09 3.18
CA LYS A 318 -3.39 -2.34 2.46
C LYS A 318 -3.24 -1.45 1.23
N ASP A 319 -2.08 -0.85 1.05
CA ASP A 319 -1.80 0.22 0.07
C ASP A 319 -2.31 -0.05 -1.35
N ALA A 320 -2.08 -1.25 -1.88
CA ALA A 320 -2.50 -1.61 -3.23
C ALA A 320 -4.04 -1.60 -3.39
N ASN A 321 -4.75 -2.07 -2.37
CA ASN A 321 -6.22 -2.08 -2.33
C ASN A 321 -6.75 -0.66 -2.11
N LEU A 322 -6.10 0.11 -1.24
CA LEU A 322 -6.47 1.49 -0.92
C LEU A 322 -6.32 2.37 -2.16
N TYR A 323 -5.13 2.40 -2.76
CA TYR A 323 -4.84 3.18 -3.95
C TYR A 323 -5.76 2.81 -5.13
N TYR A 324 -6.00 1.51 -5.37
CA TYR A 324 -6.93 1.06 -6.39
C TYR A 324 -8.36 1.57 -6.15
N THR A 325 -8.84 1.50 -4.90
CA THR A 325 -10.18 1.96 -4.52
C THR A 325 -10.30 3.48 -4.70
N VAL A 326 -9.40 4.23 -4.06
CA VAL A 326 -9.36 5.69 -4.06
C VAL A 326 -9.24 6.26 -5.48
N LEU A 327 -8.35 5.71 -6.31
CA LEU A 327 -8.17 6.13 -7.70
C LEU A 327 -9.43 5.92 -8.55
N ASN A 328 -10.14 4.80 -8.38
CA ASN A 328 -11.36 4.53 -9.14
C ASN A 328 -12.54 5.39 -8.65
N MET A 329 -12.73 5.54 -7.34
CA MET A 329 -13.75 6.43 -6.79
C MET A 329 -13.52 7.88 -7.22
N ALA A 330 -12.26 8.30 -7.31
CA ALA A 330 -11.89 9.61 -7.80
C ALA A 330 -12.17 9.76 -9.29
N LYS A 331 -11.81 8.80 -10.16
CA LYS A 331 -12.14 8.88 -11.59
C LYS A 331 -13.65 9.07 -11.84
N LEU A 332 -14.46 8.34 -11.07
CA LEU A 332 -15.92 8.36 -11.16
C LEU A 332 -16.60 9.61 -10.57
N SER A 333 -15.84 10.51 -9.92
CA SER A 333 -16.38 11.65 -9.18
C SER A 333 -17.46 11.22 -8.16
N VAL A 334 -17.16 10.19 -7.37
CA VAL A 334 -18.04 9.72 -6.29
C VAL A 334 -18.15 10.79 -5.21
N GLU A 335 -19.37 11.04 -4.75
CA GLU A 335 -19.66 12.00 -3.68
C GLU A 335 -19.07 11.54 -2.35
N ALA A 336 -18.57 12.48 -1.55
CA ALA A 336 -17.89 12.19 -0.30
C ALA A 336 -18.75 11.37 0.68
N VAL A 337 -20.09 11.49 0.63
CA VAL A 337 -21.01 10.75 1.50
C VAL A 337 -20.96 9.22 1.31
N TYR A 338 -20.61 8.75 0.11
CA TYR A 338 -20.53 7.31 -0.19
C TYR A 338 -19.16 6.71 0.13
N LEU A 339 -18.11 7.54 0.23
CA LEU A 339 -16.74 7.08 0.40
C LEU A 339 -16.50 6.31 1.72
N PRO A 340 -17.05 6.70 2.89
CA PRO A 340 -16.89 5.94 4.13
C PRO A 340 -17.43 4.51 4.04
N LEU A 341 -18.61 4.32 3.43
CA LEU A 341 -19.25 3.00 3.26
C LEU A 341 -18.39 2.08 2.38
N ILE A 342 -17.84 2.62 1.29
CA ILE A 342 -16.96 1.88 0.37
C ILE A 342 -15.65 1.50 1.05
N LEU A 343 -15.05 2.44 1.80
CA LEU A 343 -13.80 2.20 2.49
C LEU A 343 -13.94 1.25 3.68
N GLU A 344 -15.03 1.30 4.46
CA GLU A 344 -15.28 0.32 5.53
C GLU A 344 -15.44 -1.08 4.94
N ALA A 345 -16.18 -1.24 3.85
CA ALA A 345 -16.30 -2.54 3.18
C ALA A 345 -14.96 -3.07 2.64
N VAL A 346 -14.11 -2.22 2.05
CA VAL A 346 -12.77 -2.61 1.57
C VAL A 346 -11.81 -2.92 2.73
N LYS A 347 -11.99 -2.27 3.89
CA LYS A 347 -11.27 -2.54 5.13
C LYS A 347 -11.67 -3.90 5.72
N THR A 348 -12.96 -4.20 5.82
CA THR A 348 -13.47 -5.48 6.33
C THR A 348 -13.17 -6.64 5.38
N GLU A 349 -13.51 -6.50 4.09
CA GLU A 349 -13.46 -7.56 3.06
C GLU A 349 -12.33 -7.32 2.05
N SER A 350 -11.10 -7.18 2.56
CA SER A 350 -9.94 -6.75 1.76
C SER A 350 -9.59 -7.65 0.56
N THR A 351 -9.95 -8.93 0.60
CA THR A 351 -9.84 -9.88 -0.53
C THR A 351 -10.76 -9.52 -1.70
N HIS A 352 -11.88 -8.85 -1.43
CA HIS A 352 -12.96 -8.55 -2.37
C HIS A 352 -12.99 -7.08 -2.83
N HIS A 353 -11.93 -6.30 -2.57
CA HIS A 353 -11.83 -4.89 -2.99
C HIS A 353 -12.12 -4.67 -4.49
N ARG A 354 -11.72 -5.60 -5.37
CA ARG A 354 -12.00 -5.48 -6.82
C ARG A 354 -13.47 -5.66 -7.17
N THR A 355 -14.17 -6.60 -6.54
CA THR A 355 -15.61 -6.83 -6.79
C THR A 355 -16.46 -5.72 -6.20
N ILE A 356 -16.08 -5.20 -5.02
CA ILE A 356 -16.68 -4.00 -4.40
C ILE A 356 -16.55 -2.80 -5.35
N VAL A 357 -15.32 -2.44 -5.74
CA VAL A 357 -15.08 -1.29 -6.64
C VAL A 357 -15.79 -1.45 -7.98
N SER A 358 -15.77 -2.65 -8.58
CA SER A 358 -16.46 -2.89 -9.87
C SER A 358 -17.99 -2.82 -9.74
N GLY A 359 -18.56 -3.08 -8.56
CA GLY A 359 -19.98 -2.83 -8.29
C GLY A 359 -20.29 -1.34 -8.23
N VAL A 360 -19.51 -0.56 -7.49
CA VAL A 360 -19.70 0.91 -7.40
C VAL A 360 -19.49 1.61 -8.74
N VAL A 361 -18.47 1.19 -9.52
CA VAL A 361 -18.25 1.64 -10.91
C VAL A 361 -19.53 1.45 -11.73
N HIS A 362 -20.06 0.22 -11.75
CA HIS A 362 -21.25 -0.11 -12.54
C HIS A 362 -22.49 0.67 -12.08
N LEU A 363 -22.71 0.85 -10.78
CA LEU A 363 -23.80 1.70 -10.27
C LEU A 363 -23.66 3.16 -10.73
N LYS A 364 -22.45 3.75 -10.66
CA LYS A 364 -22.24 5.16 -11.05
C LYS A 364 -22.36 5.35 -12.57
N GLU A 365 -21.78 4.46 -13.38
CA GLU A 365 -21.87 4.50 -14.85
C GLU A 365 -23.31 4.34 -15.38
N LYS A 366 -24.18 3.68 -14.61
CA LYS A 366 -25.61 3.53 -14.92
C LYS A 366 -26.50 4.57 -14.23
N ASN A 367 -25.94 5.62 -13.62
CA ASN A 367 -26.66 6.64 -12.87
C ASN A 367 -27.60 6.09 -11.77
N ALA A 368 -27.21 4.94 -11.18
CA ALA A 368 -27.97 4.21 -10.17
C ALA A 368 -27.27 4.16 -8.80
N LEU A 369 -26.24 4.98 -8.57
CA LEU A 369 -25.56 5.04 -7.28
C LEU A 369 -26.43 5.82 -6.27
N THR A 370 -26.96 5.10 -5.28
CA THR A 370 -27.65 5.65 -4.10
C THR A 370 -27.09 4.95 -2.86
N GLU A 371 -27.37 5.50 -1.67
CA GLU A 371 -26.94 4.88 -0.40
C GLU A 371 -27.56 3.50 -0.20
N GLU A 372 -28.86 3.34 -0.48
CA GLU A 372 -29.58 2.06 -0.41
C GLU A 372 -28.98 1.01 -1.34
N HIS A 373 -28.70 1.37 -2.60
CA HIS A 373 -28.08 0.46 -3.57
C HIS A 373 -26.64 0.10 -3.17
N LEU A 374 -25.91 1.03 -2.55
CA LEU A 374 -24.57 0.79 -2.04
C LEU A 374 -24.60 -0.21 -0.87
N ILE A 375 -25.43 0.04 0.15
CA ILE A 375 -25.64 -0.89 1.28
C ILE A 375 -26.03 -2.29 0.78
N PHE A 376 -26.90 -2.35 -0.23
CA PHE A 376 -27.33 -3.61 -0.84
C PHE A 376 -26.19 -4.40 -1.48
N ILE A 377 -25.34 -3.78 -2.32
CA ILE A 377 -24.23 -4.51 -2.96
C ILE A 377 -23.13 -4.88 -1.96
N LEU A 378 -22.93 -4.06 -0.91
CA LEU A 378 -21.96 -4.32 0.15
C LEU A 378 -22.40 -5.45 1.10
N SER A 379 -23.70 -5.75 1.16
CA SER A 379 -24.25 -6.90 1.90
C SER A 379 -23.72 -8.26 1.40
N SER A 380 -23.11 -8.33 0.21
CA SER A 380 -22.32 -9.47 -0.24
C SER A 380 -21.12 -9.04 -1.07
N CYS A 381 -20.07 -8.55 -0.40
CA CYS A 381 -18.82 -8.06 -1.00
C CYS A 381 -18.19 -8.98 -2.09
N PRO A 382 -18.18 -10.32 -1.96
CA PRO A 382 -17.69 -11.21 -3.03
C PRO A 382 -18.47 -11.11 -4.35
N HIS A 383 -19.74 -10.68 -4.30
CA HIS A 383 -20.66 -10.63 -5.43
C HIS A 383 -21.19 -9.21 -5.71
N ALA A 384 -20.59 -8.17 -5.11
CA ALA A 384 -21.05 -6.79 -5.22
C ALA A 384 -21.23 -6.29 -6.66
N HIS A 385 -20.39 -6.73 -7.61
CA HIS A 385 -20.57 -6.42 -9.03
C HIS A 385 -21.82 -7.10 -9.64
N THR A 386 -22.02 -8.40 -9.40
CA THR A 386 -23.21 -9.15 -9.86
C THR A 386 -24.51 -8.56 -9.29
N LEU A 387 -24.48 -8.16 -8.01
CA LEU A 387 -25.60 -7.45 -7.37
C LEU A 387 -25.82 -6.05 -7.96
N ALA A 388 -24.76 -5.31 -8.27
CA ALA A 388 -24.87 -4.02 -8.95
C ALA A 388 -25.51 -4.14 -10.34
N VAL A 389 -25.11 -5.14 -11.14
CA VAL A 389 -25.72 -5.37 -12.46
C VAL A 389 -27.20 -5.71 -12.32
N ALA A 390 -27.56 -6.58 -11.37
CA ALA A 390 -28.95 -6.91 -11.06
C ALA A 390 -29.77 -5.67 -10.65
N LEU A 391 -29.25 -4.81 -9.77
CA LEU A 391 -29.90 -3.56 -9.38
C LEU A 391 -30.10 -2.58 -10.54
N THR A 392 -29.12 -2.42 -11.43
CA THR A 392 -29.27 -1.49 -12.58
C THR A 392 -30.35 -1.91 -13.57
N GLN A 393 -30.73 -3.19 -13.58
CA GLN A 393 -31.84 -3.72 -14.38
C GLN A 393 -33.17 -3.77 -13.61
N TRP A 394 -33.13 -3.58 -12.28
CA TRP A 394 -34.30 -3.66 -11.40
C TRP A 394 -35.48 -2.76 -11.78
N PRO A 395 -35.29 -1.51 -12.26
CA PRO A 395 -36.41 -0.67 -12.70
C PRO A 395 -37.29 -1.36 -13.76
N HIS A 396 -36.70 -2.12 -14.69
CA HIS A 396 -37.44 -2.86 -15.71
C HIS A 396 -38.30 -4.01 -15.15
N LEU A 397 -37.95 -4.56 -13.98
CA LEU A 397 -38.81 -5.51 -13.27
C LEU A 397 -40.01 -4.80 -12.63
N LYS A 398 -39.75 -3.63 -12.03
CA LYS A 398 -40.78 -2.79 -11.38
C LYS A 398 -41.80 -2.26 -12.38
N ASP A 399 -41.34 -1.72 -13.52
CA ASP A 399 -42.20 -1.21 -14.60
C ASP A 399 -43.16 -2.29 -15.15
N LYS A 400 -42.75 -3.55 -15.06
CA LYS A 400 -43.53 -4.73 -15.49
C LYS A 400 -44.35 -5.37 -14.38
N ASN A 401 -44.42 -4.76 -13.19
CA ASN A 401 -45.11 -5.28 -12.00
C ASN A 401 -44.69 -6.71 -11.60
N ILE A 402 -43.41 -7.04 -11.74
CA ILE A 402 -42.88 -8.38 -11.41
C ILE A 402 -42.71 -8.49 -9.89
N PRO A 403 -43.33 -9.47 -9.22
CA PRO A 403 -43.38 -9.56 -7.76
C PRO A 403 -42.13 -10.25 -7.20
N VAL A 404 -40.99 -9.55 -7.29
CA VAL A 404 -39.74 -9.91 -6.61
C VAL A 404 -39.30 -8.69 -5.81
N THR A 405 -38.60 -8.90 -4.69
CA THR A 405 -37.96 -7.83 -3.91
C THR A 405 -36.43 -7.89 -4.02
N PRO A 406 -35.68 -6.78 -3.92
CA PRO A 406 -34.22 -6.82 -4.01
C PRO A 406 -33.61 -7.77 -2.97
N GLY A 407 -34.17 -7.80 -1.76
CA GLY A 407 -33.72 -8.69 -0.67
C GLY A 407 -33.80 -10.18 -0.99
N GLU A 408 -34.61 -10.61 -1.95
CA GLU A 408 -34.62 -12.02 -2.38
C GLU A 408 -33.42 -12.39 -3.25
N LEU A 409 -32.82 -11.43 -3.97
CA LEU A 409 -31.59 -11.65 -4.73
C LEU A 409 -30.39 -11.92 -3.79
N LEU A 410 -30.42 -11.40 -2.56
CA LEU A 410 -29.38 -11.67 -1.54
C LEU A 410 -29.36 -13.13 -1.06
N LYS A 411 -30.41 -13.92 -1.33
CA LYS A 411 -30.41 -15.38 -1.09
C LYS A 411 -29.47 -16.11 -2.06
N HIS A 412 -29.27 -15.56 -3.26
CA HIS A 412 -28.51 -16.18 -4.36
C HIS A 412 -27.61 -15.15 -5.07
N PRO A 413 -26.67 -14.49 -4.35
CA PRO A 413 -25.98 -13.29 -4.82
C PRO A 413 -25.08 -13.55 -6.05
N SER A 414 -24.54 -14.77 -6.19
CA SER A 414 -23.75 -15.19 -7.36
C SER A 414 -24.56 -15.29 -8.65
N PHE A 415 -25.88 -15.43 -8.56
CA PHE A 415 -26.79 -15.61 -9.71
C PHE A 415 -27.74 -14.43 -9.92
N ALA A 416 -27.72 -13.41 -9.04
CA ALA A 416 -28.66 -12.29 -9.03
C ALA A 416 -28.84 -11.61 -10.40
N GLU A 417 -27.74 -11.33 -11.11
CA GLU A 417 -27.76 -10.78 -12.47
C GLU A 417 -28.54 -11.68 -13.44
N LYS A 418 -28.24 -12.98 -13.45
CA LYS A 418 -28.83 -13.95 -14.38
C LYS A 418 -30.30 -14.18 -14.09
N ILE A 419 -30.69 -14.18 -12.82
CA ILE A 419 -32.09 -14.22 -12.37
C ILE A 419 -32.85 -13.01 -12.91
N VAL A 420 -32.33 -11.79 -12.73
CA VAL A 420 -32.98 -10.57 -13.24
C VAL A 420 -33.07 -10.59 -14.77
N CYS A 421 -32.01 -10.97 -15.48
CA CYS A 421 -32.02 -11.11 -16.94
C CYS A 421 -33.08 -12.12 -17.42
N ALA A 422 -33.18 -13.29 -16.76
CA ALA A 422 -34.15 -14.33 -17.07
C ALA A 422 -35.59 -13.86 -16.84
N LEU A 423 -35.86 -13.13 -15.75
CA LEU A 423 -37.19 -12.56 -15.45
C LEU A 423 -37.58 -11.43 -16.43
N ILE A 424 -36.64 -10.59 -16.84
CA ILE A 424 -36.88 -9.54 -17.84
C ILE A 424 -37.21 -10.16 -19.21
N GLU A 425 -36.49 -11.23 -19.60
CA GLU A 425 -36.77 -11.94 -20.86
C GLU A 425 -38.09 -12.71 -20.78
N LEU A 426 -38.37 -13.42 -19.68
CA LEU A 426 -39.64 -14.13 -19.51
C LEU A 426 -40.83 -13.17 -19.56
N SER A 427 -40.72 -11.99 -18.96
CA SER A 427 -41.72 -10.92 -19.03
C SER A 427 -41.74 -10.15 -20.36
N ASN A 428 -40.87 -10.49 -21.32
CA ASN A 428 -41.02 -10.12 -22.74
C ASN A 428 -41.82 -11.18 -23.54
N THR A 429 -42.40 -12.17 -22.87
CA THR A 429 -43.24 -13.23 -23.47
C THR A 429 -44.68 -13.13 -22.97
N ALA A 430 -45.64 -13.60 -23.77
CA ALA A 430 -47.07 -13.65 -23.40
C ALA A 430 -47.40 -14.74 -22.35
N VAL A 431 -46.38 -15.24 -21.65
CA VAL A 431 -46.38 -16.47 -20.84
C VAL A 431 -46.05 -16.20 -19.37
N PHE A 432 -45.62 -14.99 -19.03
CA PHE A 432 -45.22 -14.64 -17.68
C PHE A 432 -46.36 -14.78 -16.66
N THR A 433 -46.16 -15.62 -15.65
CA THR A 433 -47.05 -15.77 -14.48
C THR A 433 -46.27 -15.74 -13.18
N GLU A 434 -46.93 -15.38 -12.08
CA GLU A 434 -46.31 -15.33 -10.75
C GLU A 434 -45.71 -16.69 -10.33
N GLN A 435 -46.39 -17.78 -10.70
CA GLN A 435 -45.91 -19.14 -10.40
C GLN A 435 -44.59 -19.45 -11.12
N LEU A 436 -44.43 -19.00 -12.38
CA LEU A 436 -43.15 -19.08 -13.08
C LEU A 436 -42.09 -18.19 -12.43
N CYS A 437 -42.43 -16.98 -12.00
CA CYS A 437 -41.51 -16.08 -11.30
C CYS A 437 -40.91 -16.74 -10.05
N ARG A 438 -41.75 -17.33 -9.20
CA ARG A 438 -41.31 -18.11 -8.02
C ARG A 438 -40.45 -19.33 -8.41
N LEU A 439 -40.75 -19.96 -9.55
CA LEU A 439 -40.01 -21.11 -10.04
C LEU A 439 -38.60 -20.75 -10.52
N VAL A 440 -38.42 -19.60 -11.21
CA VAL A 440 -37.09 -19.06 -11.55
C VAL A 440 -36.28 -18.76 -10.29
N MET A 441 -36.90 -18.07 -9.31
CA MET A 441 -36.25 -17.69 -8.06
C MET A 441 -35.79 -18.89 -7.22
N SER A 442 -36.51 -20.02 -7.27
CA SER A 442 -36.18 -21.24 -6.51
C SER A 442 -35.08 -22.11 -7.13
N LYS A 443 -34.64 -21.82 -8.35
CA LYS A 443 -33.59 -22.57 -9.08
C LYS A 443 -32.56 -21.61 -9.70
N PRO A 444 -31.76 -20.91 -8.88
CA PRO A 444 -30.89 -19.82 -9.31
C PRO A 444 -29.84 -20.27 -10.35
N GLU A 445 -29.30 -21.48 -10.24
CA GLU A 445 -28.35 -22.07 -11.19
C GLU A 445 -28.95 -22.25 -12.60
N SER A 446 -30.27 -22.41 -12.69
CA SER A 446 -30.97 -22.52 -13.99
C SER A 446 -31.03 -21.19 -14.74
N ALA A 447 -30.88 -20.05 -14.04
CA ALA A 447 -31.02 -18.73 -14.64
C ALA A 447 -29.89 -18.39 -15.63
N GLU A 448 -28.70 -18.99 -15.48
CA GLU A 448 -27.55 -18.77 -16.38
C GLU A 448 -27.86 -19.16 -17.84
N ALA A 449 -28.62 -20.24 -18.04
CA ALA A 449 -29.02 -20.70 -19.37
C ALA A 449 -30.45 -20.27 -19.77
N ALA A 450 -31.26 -19.76 -18.84
CA ALA A 450 -32.67 -19.47 -19.08
C ALA A 450 -32.88 -18.40 -20.17
N GLN A 451 -32.15 -17.28 -20.13
CA GLN A 451 -32.30 -16.19 -21.10
C GLN A 451 -32.13 -16.65 -22.57
N PRO A 452 -31.02 -17.29 -22.98
CA PRO A 452 -30.86 -17.72 -24.37
C PRO A 452 -31.86 -18.84 -24.75
N ILE A 453 -32.26 -19.70 -23.81
CA ILE A 453 -33.32 -20.70 -24.06
C ILE A 453 -34.67 -20.02 -24.33
N PHE A 454 -35.06 -19.01 -23.54
CA PHE A 454 -36.29 -18.25 -23.77
C PHE A 454 -36.30 -17.55 -25.12
N GLN A 455 -35.20 -16.90 -25.51
CA GLN A 455 -35.08 -16.23 -26.81
C GLN A 455 -35.23 -17.22 -27.98
N LEU A 456 -34.63 -18.40 -27.88
CA LEU A 456 -34.73 -19.46 -28.89
C LEU A 456 -36.15 -20.04 -28.97
N LEU A 457 -36.77 -20.38 -27.83
CA LEU A 457 -38.15 -20.89 -27.78
C LEU A 457 -39.16 -19.85 -28.29
N LYS A 458 -38.94 -18.57 -28.00
CA LYS A 458 -39.75 -17.45 -28.50
C LYS A 458 -39.64 -17.32 -30.02
N ARG A 459 -38.42 -17.37 -30.59
CA ARG A 459 -38.20 -17.37 -32.04
C ARG A 459 -38.89 -18.55 -32.73
N SER A 460 -38.91 -19.70 -32.08
CA SER A 460 -39.45 -20.96 -32.62
C SER A 460 -40.96 -21.13 -32.40
N GLY A 461 -41.63 -20.18 -31.73
CA GLY A 461 -43.06 -20.28 -31.39
C GLY A 461 -43.39 -21.30 -30.28
N LEU A 462 -42.40 -21.90 -29.62
CA LEU A 462 -42.56 -22.96 -28.61
C LEU A 462 -42.57 -22.43 -27.17
N CYS A 463 -42.38 -21.12 -26.97
CA CYS A 463 -42.42 -20.51 -25.65
C CYS A 463 -43.87 -20.47 -25.13
N THR A 464 -44.25 -21.47 -24.33
CA THR A 464 -45.56 -21.58 -23.65
C THR A 464 -45.38 -21.79 -22.15
N GLU A 465 -46.38 -21.46 -21.33
CA GLU A 465 -46.29 -21.56 -19.86
C GLU A 465 -46.02 -22.99 -19.40
N LYS A 466 -46.69 -23.95 -20.05
CA LYS A 466 -46.50 -25.38 -19.81
C LYS A 466 -45.07 -25.81 -20.13
N MET A 467 -44.51 -25.37 -21.27
CA MET A 467 -43.13 -25.71 -21.65
C MET A 467 -42.11 -25.09 -20.70
N VAL A 468 -42.22 -23.80 -20.37
CA VAL A 468 -41.30 -23.15 -19.43
C VAL A 468 -41.38 -23.78 -18.03
N SER A 469 -42.59 -24.01 -17.51
CA SER A 469 -42.80 -24.70 -16.24
C SER A 469 -42.16 -26.08 -16.22
N PHE A 470 -42.37 -26.84 -17.30
CA PHE A 470 -41.83 -28.19 -17.46
C PHE A 470 -40.30 -28.22 -17.47
N LEU A 471 -39.66 -27.31 -18.22
CA LEU A 471 -38.20 -27.23 -18.31
C LEU A 471 -37.56 -26.90 -16.95
N TYR A 472 -38.14 -25.97 -16.19
CA TYR A 472 -37.67 -25.67 -14.83
C TYR A 472 -37.95 -26.80 -13.83
N GLN A 473 -39.15 -27.39 -13.84
CA GLN A 473 -39.50 -28.48 -12.93
C GLN A 473 -38.53 -29.66 -13.07
N ASN A 474 -38.12 -30.00 -14.29
CA ASN A 474 -37.22 -31.10 -14.60
C ASN A 474 -35.71 -30.74 -14.58
N ASN A 475 -35.31 -29.55 -14.10
CA ASN A 475 -33.91 -29.08 -14.05
C ASN A 475 -33.20 -29.04 -15.43
N LEU A 476 -33.95 -28.81 -16.50
CA LEU A 476 -33.43 -28.86 -17.88
C LEU A 476 -32.87 -27.52 -18.35
N MET A 477 -33.16 -26.43 -17.65
CA MET A 477 -32.63 -25.09 -17.96
C MET A 477 -31.13 -24.98 -17.65
N ASN A 478 -30.31 -25.54 -18.54
CA ASN A 478 -28.86 -25.58 -18.41
C ASN A 478 -28.17 -25.39 -19.78
N PRO A 479 -26.85 -25.10 -19.82
CA PRO A 479 -26.14 -24.82 -21.09
C PRO A 479 -26.17 -25.98 -22.10
N HIS A 480 -26.28 -27.23 -21.63
CA HIS A 480 -26.36 -28.40 -22.50
C HIS A 480 -27.73 -28.50 -23.20
N LEU A 481 -28.83 -28.13 -22.54
CA LEU A 481 -30.12 -27.99 -23.22
C LEU A 481 -30.03 -26.92 -24.30
N HIS A 482 -29.56 -25.71 -23.97
CA HIS A 482 -29.42 -24.63 -24.95
C HIS A 482 -28.64 -25.09 -26.19
N LYS A 483 -27.48 -25.73 -25.98
CA LYS A 483 -26.64 -26.35 -27.02
C LYS A 483 -27.41 -27.36 -27.88
N ALA A 484 -28.21 -28.23 -27.28
CA ALA A 484 -29.05 -29.19 -28.01
C ALA A 484 -30.13 -28.47 -28.84
N LEU A 485 -30.86 -27.52 -28.25
CA LEU A 485 -31.94 -26.79 -28.91
C LEU A 485 -31.43 -25.99 -30.12
N VAL A 486 -30.27 -25.33 -30.01
CA VAL A 486 -29.63 -24.61 -31.15
C VAL A 486 -29.33 -25.55 -32.31
N ALA A 487 -28.87 -26.77 -32.03
CA ALA A 487 -28.61 -27.78 -33.06
C ALA A 487 -29.92 -28.29 -33.72
N LEU A 488 -30.98 -28.50 -32.93
CA LEU A 488 -32.30 -28.91 -33.45
C LEU A 488 -32.96 -27.81 -34.30
N ASP A 489 -32.83 -26.54 -33.89
CA ASP A 489 -33.35 -25.37 -34.61
C ASP A 489 -32.63 -25.19 -35.94
N ALA A 490 -31.29 -25.26 -35.95
CA ALA A 490 -30.48 -25.20 -37.18
C ALA A 490 -30.76 -26.36 -38.15
N ALA A 491 -31.34 -27.46 -37.67
CA ALA A 491 -31.78 -28.61 -38.45
C ALA A 491 -33.29 -28.60 -38.78
N ASN A 492 -34.04 -27.56 -38.39
CA ASN A 492 -35.50 -27.44 -38.54
C ASN A 492 -36.30 -28.60 -37.92
N ILE A 493 -35.80 -29.20 -36.83
CA ILE A 493 -36.47 -30.28 -36.08
C ILE A 493 -36.74 -29.89 -34.61
N LEU A 494 -36.64 -28.60 -34.26
CA LEU A 494 -37.01 -28.11 -32.94
C LEU A 494 -38.55 -28.09 -32.80
N THR A 495 -39.08 -29.01 -32.00
CA THR A 495 -40.51 -29.20 -31.72
C THR A 495 -40.74 -29.54 -30.25
N ASP A 496 -41.94 -29.29 -29.72
CA ASP A 496 -42.32 -29.67 -28.34
C ASP A 496 -42.05 -31.15 -28.07
N THR A 497 -42.39 -32.03 -29.01
CA THR A 497 -42.16 -33.47 -28.91
C THR A 497 -40.67 -33.82 -28.77
N ASN A 498 -39.79 -33.14 -29.50
CA ASN A 498 -38.35 -33.38 -29.41
C ASN A 498 -37.72 -32.78 -28.14
N ILE A 499 -38.26 -31.68 -27.61
CA ILE A 499 -37.90 -31.16 -26.28
C ILE A 499 -38.31 -32.17 -25.18
N ILE A 500 -39.51 -32.75 -25.29
CA ILE A 500 -39.96 -33.80 -24.37
C ILE A 500 -39.10 -35.07 -24.50
N LYS A 501 -38.70 -35.49 -25.70
CA LYS A 501 -37.74 -36.60 -25.89
C LYS A 501 -36.39 -36.35 -25.19
N LEU A 502 -35.86 -35.12 -25.27
CA LEU A 502 -34.64 -34.74 -24.51
C LEU A 502 -34.87 -34.85 -22.99
N SER A 503 -36.01 -34.39 -22.48
CA SER A 503 -36.32 -34.47 -21.04
C SER A 503 -36.35 -35.92 -20.52
N MET A 504 -36.91 -36.85 -21.29
CA MET A 504 -36.95 -38.28 -20.95
C MET A 504 -35.56 -38.93 -20.90
N LYS A 505 -34.52 -38.25 -21.41
CA LYS A 505 -33.11 -38.67 -21.39
C LYS A 505 -32.20 -37.64 -20.72
N ALA A 506 -32.73 -36.83 -19.80
CA ALA A 506 -32.00 -35.77 -19.09
C ALA A 506 -30.67 -36.24 -18.46
N THR A 507 -30.61 -37.50 -18.00
CA THR A 507 -29.40 -38.12 -17.43
C THR A 507 -28.24 -38.30 -18.42
N TYR A 508 -28.45 -38.04 -19.72
CA TYR A 508 -27.46 -38.13 -20.79
C TYR A 508 -27.43 -36.87 -21.68
N LEU A 509 -27.99 -35.76 -21.19
CA LEU A 509 -28.18 -34.53 -21.95
C LEU A 509 -26.85 -33.91 -22.44
N LYS A 510 -25.75 -33.99 -21.67
CA LYS A 510 -24.44 -33.48 -22.11
C LYS A 510 -23.95 -34.22 -23.34
N THR A 511 -24.05 -35.55 -23.32
CA THR A 511 -23.62 -36.43 -24.42
C THR A 511 -24.52 -36.26 -25.65
N ILE A 512 -25.85 -36.23 -25.48
CA ILE A 512 -26.80 -35.99 -26.57
C ILE A 512 -26.60 -34.60 -27.19
N ALA A 513 -26.46 -33.55 -26.37
CA ALA A 513 -26.21 -32.19 -26.85
C ALA A 513 -24.90 -32.08 -27.64
N SER A 514 -23.85 -32.79 -27.20
CA SER A 514 -22.55 -32.83 -27.88
C SER A 514 -22.63 -33.61 -29.20
N ALA A 515 -23.43 -34.68 -29.27
CA ALA A 515 -23.72 -35.42 -30.50
C ALA A 515 -24.48 -34.55 -31.52
N CYS A 516 -25.57 -33.88 -31.11
CA CYS A 516 -26.32 -32.96 -31.96
C CYS A 516 -25.46 -31.79 -32.45
N ALA A 517 -24.67 -31.16 -31.57
CA ALA A 517 -23.76 -30.08 -31.94
C ALA A 517 -22.69 -30.55 -32.94
N THR A 518 -22.11 -31.74 -32.76
CA THR A 518 -21.14 -32.33 -33.69
C THR A 518 -21.71 -32.49 -35.10
N LEU A 519 -22.96 -32.98 -35.22
CA LEU A 519 -23.64 -33.13 -36.50
C LEU A 519 -23.96 -31.77 -37.14
N ASN A 520 -24.40 -30.79 -36.35
CA ASN A 520 -24.66 -29.44 -36.82
C ASN A 520 -23.39 -28.71 -37.32
N ASN A 521 -22.29 -28.83 -36.56
CA ASN A 521 -20.97 -28.29 -36.91
C ASN A 521 -20.43 -28.87 -38.23
N ALA A 522 -20.69 -30.16 -38.47
CA ALA A 522 -20.37 -30.80 -39.75
C ALA A 522 -21.22 -30.25 -40.91
N ASN A 523 -22.48 -29.88 -40.68
CA ASN A 523 -23.33 -29.22 -41.69
C ASN A 523 -22.81 -27.82 -42.05
N ALA A 524 -22.42 -27.03 -41.04
CA ALA A 524 -21.81 -25.71 -41.25
C ALA A 524 -20.54 -25.81 -42.10
N SER A 525 -19.65 -26.75 -41.78
CA SER A 525 -18.42 -27.02 -42.55
C SER A 525 -18.71 -27.42 -44.01
N VAL A 526 -19.80 -28.14 -44.28
CA VAL A 526 -20.20 -28.50 -45.65
C VAL A 526 -20.77 -27.30 -46.41
N LYS A 527 -21.52 -26.40 -45.74
CA LYS A 527 -22.04 -25.17 -46.33
C LYS A 527 -20.92 -24.18 -46.72
N GLU A 528 -19.87 -24.07 -45.90
CA GLU A 528 -18.67 -23.25 -46.23
C GLU A 528 -17.95 -23.77 -47.47
N LEU A 529 -17.86 -25.09 -47.64
CA LEU A 529 -17.17 -25.72 -48.77
C LEU A 529 -18.02 -25.80 -50.04
N ASN A 530 -19.36 -25.85 -49.92
CA ASN A 530 -20.30 -25.97 -51.03
C ASN A 530 -21.62 -25.25 -50.71
N SER A 531 -21.70 -23.95 -50.98
CA SER A 531 -22.89 -23.11 -50.76
C SER A 531 -24.19 -23.66 -51.36
N HIS A 532 -24.09 -24.38 -52.48
CA HIS A 532 -25.23 -24.96 -53.21
C HIS A 532 -25.69 -26.34 -52.71
N LYS A 533 -25.01 -26.95 -51.73
CA LYS A 533 -25.30 -28.32 -51.29
C LYS A 533 -25.88 -28.35 -49.87
N SER A 534 -27.22 -28.38 -49.79
CA SER A 534 -27.91 -28.63 -48.51
C SER A 534 -27.54 -30.02 -47.99
N CYS A 535 -26.94 -30.07 -46.80
CA CYS A 535 -26.65 -31.31 -46.08
C CYS A 535 -27.02 -31.08 -44.61
N THR A 536 -28.12 -31.69 -44.17
CA THR A 536 -28.57 -31.74 -42.78
C THR A 536 -28.29 -33.15 -42.23
N ARG A 537 -27.08 -33.37 -41.73
CA ARG A 537 -26.65 -34.61 -41.05
C ARG A 537 -27.33 -34.82 -39.70
N LEU A 538 -27.98 -33.79 -39.16
CA LEU A 538 -28.94 -33.91 -38.08
C LEU A 538 -30.32 -33.82 -38.71
N ASN A 539 -31.13 -34.86 -38.53
CA ASN A 539 -32.50 -34.98 -39.00
C ASN A 539 -33.31 -35.77 -37.94
N GLN A 540 -34.61 -35.97 -38.17
CA GLN A 540 -35.48 -36.62 -37.17
C GLN A 540 -35.05 -38.06 -36.87
N ASP A 541 -34.72 -38.86 -37.88
CA ASP A 541 -34.36 -40.28 -37.71
C ASP A 541 -33.06 -40.44 -36.91
N ILE A 542 -32.05 -39.63 -37.23
CA ILE A 542 -30.78 -39.61 -36.52
C ILE A 542 -30.99 -39.12 -35.09
N PHE A 543 -31.77 -38.05 -34.89
CA PHE A 543 -32.10 -37.58 -33.54
C PHE A 543 -32.80 -38.65 -32.70
N ASP A 544 -33.79 -39.36 -33.26
CA ASP A 544 -34.49 -40.43 -32.55
C ASP A 544 -33.57 -41.63 -32.27
N ALA A 545 -32.60 -41.92 -33.13
CA ALA A 545 -31.54 -42.90 -32.84
C ALA A 545 -30.62 -42.47 -31.67
N LEU A 546 -30.26 -41.18 -31.58
CA LEU A 546 -29.49 -40.63 -30.44
C LEU A 546 -30.27 -40.73 -29.12
N ILE A 547 -31.58 -40.44 -29.14
CA ILE A 547 -32.47 -40.57 -27.97
C ILE A 547 -32.66 -42.04 -27.56
N ALA A 548 -32.73 -42.96 -28.52
CA ALA A 548 -32.86 -44.39 -28.26
C ALA A 548 -31.60 -45.01 -27.63
N LYS A 549 -30.40 -44.55 -28.04
CA LYS A 549 -29.10 -45.06 -27.57
C LYS A 549 -28.18 -43.95 -27.05
N PRO A 550 -28.49 -43.34 -25.88
CA PRO A 550 -27.79 -42.17 -25.39
C PRO A 550 -26.30 -42.41 -25.06
N LEU A 551 -25.93 -43.61 -24.58
CA LEU A 551 -24.54 -43.98 -24.32
C LEU A 551 -23.68 -44.01 -25.59
N ASP A 552 -24.27 -44.38 -26.73
CA ASP A 552 -23.59 -44.46 -28.02
C ASP A 552 -23.76 -43.17 -28.86
N ALA A 553 -24.40 -42.12 -28.34
CA ALA A 553 -24.83 -40.98 -29.15
C ALA A 553 -23.67 -40.27 -29.89
N LEU A 554 -22.49 -40.11 -29.27
CA LEU A 554 -21.31 -39.53 -29.95
C LEU A 554 -20.71 -40.46 -31.02
N LYS A 555 -20.81 -41.78 -30.83
CA LYS A 555 -20.39 -42.80 -31.80
C LYS A 555 -21.35 -42.87 -32.99
N LEU A 556 -22.65 -42.73 -32.74
CA LEU A 556 -23.71 -42.60 -33.76
C LEU A 556 -23.61 -41.28 -34.52
N ALA A 557 -23.22 -40.20 -33.85
CA ALA A 557 -22.92 -38.93 -34.51
C ALA A 557 -21.72 -39.09 -35.46
N GLU A 558 -20.61 -39.69 -35.01
CA GLU A 558 -19.44 -39.98 -35.85
C GLU A 558 -19.78 -40.82 -37.10
N SER A 559 -20.51 -41.92 -36.93
CA SER A 559 -20.92 -42.78 -38.06
C SER A 559 -21.90 -42.10 -39.01
N SER A 560 -22.66 -41.11 -38.53
CA SER A 560 -23.54 -40.24 -39.34
C SER A 560 -22.78 -39.04 -39.95
N GLY A 561 -21.44 -39.04 -39.90
CA GLY A 561 -20.58 -38.02 -40.48
C GLY A 561 -20.28 -36.82 -39.56
N GLY A 562 -20.54 -36.92 -38.27
CA GLY A 562 -20.16 -35.91 -37.28
C GLY A 562 -18.64 -35.76 -37.16
N LEU A 563 -18.15 -34.53 -37.11
CA LEU A 563 -16.72 -34.22 -36.99
C LEU A 563 -16.31 -34.10 -35.51
N LEU A 564 -16.04 -35.23 -34.85
CA LEU A 564 -15.66 -35.24 -33.42
C LEU A 564 -14.31 -34.57 -33.12
N SER A 565 -13.38 -34.53 -34.07
CA SER A 565 -12.03 -33.99 -33.89
C SER A 565 -11.39 -33.55 -35.20
N ARG A 566 -10.89 -32.30 -35.23
CA ARG A 566 -9.77 -31.87 -36.07
C ARG A 566 -8.84 -30.99 -35.23
N ALA A 567 -7.53 -31.12 -35.43
CA ALA A 567 -6.54 -30.33 -34.69
C ALA A 567 -6.68 -28.81 -34.96
N HIS A 568 -7.16 -28.42 -36.15
CA HIS A 568 -7.11 -27.03 -36.65
C HIS A 568 -8.46 -26.42 -37.10
N SER A 569 -9.62 -26.99 -36.72
CA SER A 569 -10.90 -26.28 -36.96
C SER A 569 -11.18 -25.25 -35.85
N PRO A 570 -11.75 -24.06 -36.16
CA PRO A 570 -12.24 -23.13 -35.15
C PRO A 570 -13.54 -23.62 -34.50
N ILE A 571 -14.31 -24.44 -35.23
CA ILE A 571 -15.52 -25.10 -34.73
C ILE A 571 -15.11 -26.44 -34.10
N LYS A 572 -15.16 -26.53 -32.77
CA LYS A 572 -14.91 -27.76 -32.00
C LYS A 572 -15.90 -27.90 -30.86
N ASP A 573 -16.26 -29.14 -30.56
CA ASP A 573 -17.11 -29.48 -29.42
C ASP A 573 -16.26 -30.12 -28.32
N GLU A 574 -16.26 -29.55 -27.12
CA GLU A 574 -15.40 -30.01 -26.03
C GLU A 574 -15.75 -31.44 -25.56
N GLY A 575 -17.04 -31.79 -25.50
CA GLY A 575 -17.51 -33.12 -25.11
C GLY A 575 -17.14 -34.18 -26.15
N ALA A 576 -17.25 -33.85 -27.45
CA ALA A 576 -16.75 -34.71 -28.51
C ALA A 576 -15.23 -34.91 -28.46
N CYS A 577 -14.47 -33.86 -28.12
CA CYS A 577 -13.03 -33.96 -27.94
C CYS A 577 -12.65 -34.83 -26.73
N GLU A 578 -13.39 -34.73 -25.61
CA GLU A 578 -13.22 -35.59 -24.43
C GLU A 578 -13.51 -37.07 -24.76
N PHE A 579 -14.60 -37.35 -25.47
CA PHE A 579 -14.91 -38.69 -25.99
C PHE A 579 -13.76 -39.29 -26.82
N VAL A 580 -13.20 -38.52 -27.77
CA VAL A 580 -12.08 -38.99 -28.60
C VAL A 580 -10.83 -39.24 -27.75
N LYS A 581 -10.52 -38.38 -26.77
CA LYS A 581 -9.40 -38.57 -25.84
C LYS A 581 -9.55 -39.83 -24.98
N ILE A 582 -10.70 -40.01 -24.33
CA ILE A 582 -10.98 -41.19 -23.49
C ILE A 582 -10.86 -42.46 -24.32
N ARG A 583 -11.51 -42.50 -25.49
CA ARG A 583 -11.46 -43.65 -26.42
C ARG A 583 -10.03 -43.95 -26.89
N GLY A 584 -9.25 -42.92 -27.23
CA GLY A 584 -7.86 -43.06 -27.67
C GLY A 584 -6.92 -43.56 -26.57
N ALA A 585 -7.03 -42.99 -25.37
CA ALA A 585 -6.24 -43.42 -24.21
C ALA A 585 -6.61 -44.85 -23.76
N ALA A 586 -7.90 -45.18 -23.72
CA ALA A 586 -8.40 -46.53 -23.42
C ALA A 586 -7.88 -47.58 -24.42
N ARG A 587 -7.93 -47.29 -25.74
CA ARG A 587 -7.32 -48.13 -26.78
C ARG A 587 -5.80 -48.26 -26.57
N SER A 588 -5.12 -47.18 -26.21
CA SER A 588 -3.66 -47.18 -25.98
C SER A 588 -3.26 -48.04 -24.78
N LEU A 589 -3.98 -47.95 -23.66
CA LEU A 589 -3.77 -48.81 -22.48
C LEU A 589 -3.98 -50.30 -22.82
N ALA A 590 -5.03 -50.62 -23.57
CA ALA A 590 -5.29 -51.99 -24.00
C ALA A 590 -4.25 -52.51 -25.00
N LEU A 591 -3.71 -51.67 -25.88
CA LEU A 591 -2.61 -52.01 -26.79
C LEU A 591 -1.31 -52.26 -26.01
N LEU A 592 -0.95 -51.38 -25.06
CA LEU A 592 0.21 -51.57 -24.19
C LEU A 592 0.11 -52.89 -23.41
N GLN A 593 -1.07 -53.23 -22.87
CA GLN A 593 -1.24 -54.51 -22.19
C GLN A 593 -1.20 -55.71 -23.15
N ARG A 594 -1.82 -55.62 -24.34
CA ARG A 594 -1.73 -56.67 -25.37
C ARG A 594 -0.29 -56.91 -25.85
N SER A 595 0.55 -55.89 -25.79
CA SER A 595 1.99 -55.97 -26.07
C SER A 595 2.85 -56.39 -24.86
N GLY A 596 2.25 -56.66 -23.69
CA GLY A 596 2.97 -57.02 -22.46
C GLY A 596 3.75 -55.87 -21.79
N LEU A 597 3.53 -54.63 -22.24
CA LEU A 597 4.30 -53.44 -21.81
C LEU A 597 3.70 -52.75 -20.57
N LEU A 598 2.44 -53.02 -20.21
CA LEU A 598 1.76 -52.33 -19.10
C LEU A 598 1.96 -53.03 -17.75
N PHE A 599 1.64 -54.33 -17.64
CA PHE A 599 1.87 -55.13 -16.41
C PHE A 599 3.09 -56.08 -16.49
N GLY A 600 3.89 -55.95 -17.55
CA GLY A 600 5.07 -56.79 -17.80
C GLY A 600 4.74 -58.22 -18.24
N PRO A 601 5.74 -58.98 -18.72
CA PRO A 601 5.54 -60.37 -19.12
C PRO A 601 5.15 -61.27 -17.94
N TYR A 602 4.51 -62.40 -18.25
CA TYR A 602 4.32 -63.48 -17.28
C TYR A 602 5.66 -64.18 -17.02
N LEU A 603 6.17 -64.06 -15.80
CA LEU A 603 7.27 -64.87 -15.30
C LEU A 603 6.68 -66.03 -14.53
N GLU A 604 6.94 -67.26 -14.97
CA GLU A 604 6.55 -68.46 -14.22
C GLU A 604 7.29 -68.49 -12.87
N PRO A 605 6.61 -68.72 -11.75
CA PRO A 605 7.24 -68.71 -10.44
C PRO A 605 8.07 -69.99 -10.23
N HIS A 606 9.39 -69.84 -10.19
CA HIS A 606 10.33 -70.89 -9.79
C HIS A 606 10.38 -71.11 -8.26
N ALA A 607 9.26 -71.48 -7.62
CA ALA A 607 9.24 -71.93 -6.22
C ALA A 607 8.04 -72.83 -5.92
N LYS A 608 8.25 -73.91 -5.15
CA LYS A 608 7.21 -74.92 -4.82
C LYS A 608 6.25 -74.50 -3.70
N ASP A 609 6.59 -73.50 -2.89
CA ASP A 609 6.00 -73.31 -1.55
C ASP A 609 5.27 -71.98 -1.33
N GLN A 610 4.79 -71.33 -2.39
CA GLN A 610 3.90 -70.16 -2.27
C GLN A 610 2.57 -70.38 -3.03
N LYS A 611 1.52 -69.68 -2.56
CA LYS A 611 0.11 -69.81 -2.98
C LYS A 611 -0.01 -70.08 -4.48
N LYS A 612 -0.86 -71.04 -4.86
CA LYS A 612 -1.21 -71.39 -6.26
C LYS A 612 -1.17 -70.11 -7.12
N PRO A 613 -0.19 -69.98 -8.03
CA PRO A 613 -0.13 -68.80 -8.88
C PRO A 613 -1.37 -68.78 -9.77
N PHE A 614 -1.86 -67.58 -10.06
CA PHE A 614 -2.92 -67.40 -11.04
C PHE A 614 -2.54 -68.11 -12.35
N THR A 615 -3.47 -68.84 -12.94
CA THR A 615 -3.27 -69.35 -14.30
C THR A 615 -3.04 -68.18 -15.26
N LEU A 616 -2.46 -68.45 -16.43
CA LEU A 616 -2.30 -67.43 -17.47
C LEU A 616 -3.64 -66.74 -17.80
N GLU A 617 -4.73 -67.50 -17.81
CA GLU A 617 -6.10 -67.04 -18.06
C GLU A 617 -6.62 -66.16 -16.91
N GLU A 618 -6.45 -66.58 -15.65
CA GLU A 618 -6.84 -65.80 -14.47
C GLU A 618 -6.06 -64.48 -14.38
N ARG A 619 -4.75 -64.51 -14.68
CA ARG A 619 -3.92 -63.30 -14.74
C ARG A 619 -4.36 -62.38 -15.88
N GLN A 620 -4.58 -62.89 -17.08
CA GLN A 620 -5.07 -62.08 -18.21
C GLN A 620 -6.46 -61.47 -17.91
N ALA A 621 -7.34 -62.20 -17.22
CA ALA A 621 -8.64 -61.69 -16.78
C ALA A 621 -8.47 -60.57 -15.73
N LEU A 622 -7.55 -60.72 -14.76
CA LEU A 622 -7.22 -59.71 -13.76
C LEU A 622 -6.58 -58.47 -14.39
N GLU A 623 -5.64 -58.64 -15.31
CA GLU A 623 -4.98 -57.56 -16.05
C GLU A 623 -6.00 -56.80 -16.91
N LYS A 624 -6.88 -57.50 -17.64
CA LYS A 624 -7.98 -56.89 -18.40
C LYS A 624 -8.93 -56.09 -17.48
N LYS A 625 -9.25 -56.63 -16.29
CA LYS A 625 -10.04 -55.92 -15.27
C LYS A 625 -9.32 -54.67 -14.75
N SER A 626 -8.01 -54.72 -14.54
CA SER A 626 -7.19 -53.57 -14.14
C SER A 626 -7.10 -52.51 -15.25
N VAL A 627 -6.96 -52.90 -16.52
CA VAL A 627 -7.02 -51.96 -17.66
C VAL A 627 -8.38 -51.25 -17.70
N PHE A 628 -9.49 -51.98 -17.54
CA PHE A 628 -10.82 -51.33 -17.46
C PHE A 628 -10.92 -50.35 -16.30
N HIS A 629 -10.39 -50.71 -15.12
CA HIS A 629 -10.43 -49.84 -13.95
C HIS A 629 -9.61 -48.55 -14.17
N ILE A 630 -8.37 -48.66 -14.67
CA ILE A 630 -7.55 -47.50 -15.05
C ILE A 630 -8.27 -46.67 -16.12
N ALA A 631 -8.88 -47.31 -17.12
CA ALA A 631 -9.59 -46.61 -18.19
C ALA A 631 -10.83 -45.84 -17.67
N SER A 632 -11.54 -46.34 -16.66
CA SER A 632 -12.64 -45.60 -16.01
C SER A 632 -12.20 -44.30 -15.31
N PHE A 633 -10.91 -44.13 -14.97
CA PHE A 633 -10.39 -42.87 -14.43
C PHE A 633 -9.91 -41.86 -15.48
N LEU A 634 -10.04 -42.15 -16.78
CA LEU A 634 -9.63 -41.24 -17.87
C LEU A 634 -10.57 -40.03 -18.03
N GLY A 635 -11.80 -40.13 -17.52
CA GLY A 635 -12.82 -39.08 -17.54
C GLY A 635 -13.09 -38.50 -16.15
N ASN A 636 -13.49 -37.23 -16.11
CA ASN A 636 -13.67 -36.41 -14.90
C ASN A 636 -15.13 -35.99 -14.63
N GLY A 637 -16.09 -36.41 -15.47
CA GLY A 637 -17.52 -36.13 -15.36
C GLY A 637 -17.94 -34.69 -15.72
N ARG A 638 -17.02 -33.84 -16.21
CA ARG A 638 -17.29 -32.43 -16.49
C ARG A 638 -18.05 -32.23 -17.79
N LEU A 639 -17.52 -32.69 -18.94
CA LEU A 639 -18.11 -32.41 -20.25
C LEU A 639 -19.05 -33.54 -20.72
N LEU A 640 -18.81 -34.77 -20.26
CA LEU A 640 -19.68 -35.93 -20.45
C LEU A 640 -20.20 -36.46 -19.10
N GLU A 641 -21.20 -37.34 -19.13
CA GLU A 641 -21.69 -38.03 -17.93
C GLU A 641 -20.83 -39.24 -17.59
N LYS A 642 -20.65 -39.54 -16.30
CA LYS A 642 -19.69 -40.56 -15.86
C LYS A 642 -19.95 -41.94 -16.46
N ALA A 643 -21.22 -42.35 -16.55
CA ALA A 643 -21.63 -43.59 -17.20
C ALA A 643 -21.27 -43.66 -18.71
N VAL A 644 -21.21 -42.52 -19.40
CA VAL A 644 -20.77 -42.44 -20.80
C VAL A 644 -19.25 -42.53 -20.87
N GLU A 645 -18.51 -41.83 -20.01
CA GLU A 645 -17.04 -41.94 -19.93
C GLU A 645 -16.61 -43.39 -19.70
N ASP A 646 -17.22 -44.07 -18.72
CA ASP A 646 -16.92 -45.45 -18.36
C ASP A 646 -17.30 -46.43 -19.49
N HIS A 647 -18.43 -46.20 -20.18
CA HIS A 647 -18.84 -46.97 -21.35
C HIS A 647 -17.85 -46.82 -22.52
N VAL A 648 -17.43 -45.58 -22.83
CA VAL A 648 -16.49 -45.27 -23.91
C VAL A 648 -15.10 -45.81 -23.61
N ALA A 649 -14.66 -45.71 -22.36
CA ALA A 649 -13.43 -46.34 -21.88
C ALA A 649 -13.49 -47.86 -22.03
N LYS A 650 -14.58 -48.49 -21.58
CA LYS A 650 -14.80 -49.94 -21.68
C LYS A 650 -14.83 -50.41 -23.14
N GLU A 651 -15.61 -49.77 -24.02
CA GLU A 651 -15.63 -50.10 -25.45
C GLU A 651 -14.26 -49.93 -26.11
N GLY A 652 -13.52 -48.87 -25.75
CA GLY A 652 -12.17 -48.62 -26.25
C GLY A 652 -11.20 -49.76 -25.92
N VAL A 653 -11.30 -50.29 -24.69
CA VAL A 653 -10.52 -51.46 -24.23
C VAL A 653 -11.02 -52.76 -24.88
N GLU A 654 -12.33 -53.00 -24.92
CA GLU A 654 -12.93 -54.21 -25.51
C GLU A 654 -12.66 -54.35 -27.00
N GLY A 655 -12.64 -53.25 -27.77
CA GLY A 655 -12.33 -53.28 -29.20
C GLY A 655 -10.95 -53.87 -29.49
N VAL A 656 -9.95 -53.55 -28.67
CA VAL A 656 -8.57 -54.04 -28.81
C VAL A 656 -8.42 -55.50 -28.39
N PHE A 657 -9.06 -55.89 -27.28
CA PHE A 657 -9.01 -57.28 -26.77
C PHE A 657 -9.83 -58.26 -27.61
N ASN A 658 -10.98 -57.83 -28.14
CA ASN A 658 -11.90 -58.70 -28.89
C ASN A 658 -11.56 -58.74 -30.41
N GLY A 659 -10.39 -58.23 -30.82
CA GLY A 659 -9.93 -58.27 -32.22
C GLY A 659 -10.68 -57.36 -33.19
N LYS A 660 -11.67 -56.57 -32.71
CA LYS A 660 -12.44 -55.62 -33.53
C LYS A 660 -11.64 -54.34 -33.75
N THR A 661 -10.62 -54.44 -34.60
CA THR A 661 -9.91 -53.29 -35.17
C THR A 661 -10.80 -52.61 -36.21
N GLY A 662 -11.49 -51.56 -35.75
CA GLY A 662 -12.17 -50.54 -36.55
C GLY A 662 -11.62 -49.16 -36.22
#